data_AF-A0A934L7S2-F1
#
_entry.id   AF-A0A934L7S2-F1
#
_cell.length_a   1.000
_cell.length_b   1.000
_cell.length_c   1.000
_cell.angle_alpha   90.00
_cell.angle_beta   90.00
_cell.angle_gamma   90.00
#
_symmetry.space_group_name_H-M   'P 1'
#
loop_
_entity.id
_entity.type
_entity.pdbx_description
1 polymer ?
#
loop_
_entity_poly.entity_id
_entity_poly.type
_entity_poly.pdbx_seq_one_letter_code
_entity_poly.pdbx_strand_id
1 'polypeptide(L)'
;MKVLFHLIATALTMLVLALSGCGGTGGGDNVGVNGPAPSITGVAATGGPIIGEITLKDSSSPAQVLHGMTSSDGSFVFNTTGLTAPYILRATAGGKNLYSISATDIGIANISPLTSIVVSVAAGGADLDALFNANPVDLAATVAAIPTAETAVQDALAPMLSLYGANGNILNSAFNANHAGADALLDVIDVTISAGPGATITITNKANASVIFTAAASDVYAGTVGALNVVGTNIPPVPAETLGASLYRTNCSGCHGDISNSTVIGRNSVNTILTAIATDVGGMGNLSALSTSDIQSISAAIPGTASPPATGGAALYTANCAGCHGPLATSTKLGATFVRIQNAISSNAGASTGAGMGRLSTLSAADLQAIVVALNQTPTTPVTPTLDGATLYANNCAGCHGPLATSTKKGLTLARFTAAVTTNSATTGMGYLSTLTTAQVEALIAVLPAAAPAPGASAGEILYEANCTGCHGAFLSSAKAGPTMTSVRIQGAITANTGGMGMLSTLTAQDVTDIATALAALPAPVVATDGPGLYATYCAGCHGPLATSTKGGATAAKILATINSTVPARATAMGTALLKALTTAQIDLIAAALLPIAPPACGSCHNVTPTTLTTRRHTLHLSTTTSSQVNSRFPAADQRCGTCHGAGYTSTTNVAATHNDGIVDIAANAATAIAPYNGPINWVPPVRDANGAITTAGTCTPACHGRKNW
;
A
#
# COMPACT_ATOMS: atom_id res chain seq x y z
N MET A 1 66.97 -29.18 -29.74
CA MET A 1 65.51 -29.12 -29.96
C MET A 1 64.88 -28.42 -28.76
N LYS A 2 64.09 -27.37 -29.03
CA LYS A 2 63.40 -26.44 -28.12
C LYS A 2 64.36 -25.54 -27.32
N VAL A 3 64.64 -24.26 -27.63
CA VAL A 3 63.97 -23.20 -28.41
C VAL A 3 62.46 -23.22 -28.24
N LEU A 4 61.97 -22.78 -27.09
CA LEU A 4 60.69 -22.07 -27.03
C LEU A 4 60.50 -21.45 -25.65
N PHE A 5 60.48 -20.11 -25.65
CA PHE A 5 59.68 -19.25 -24.77
C PHE A 5 60.07 -19.25 -23.30
N HIS A 6 60.98 -18.36 -22.92
CA HIS A 6 60.90 -17.50 -21.74
C HIS A 6 61.97 -16.42 -21.94
N LEU A 7 61.57 -15.22 -22.42
CA LEU A 7 62.25 -13.91 -22.39
C LEU A 7 61.84 -13.09 -23.63
N ILE A 8 61.65 -11.77 -23.45
CA ILE A 8 61.32 -10.71 -24.46
C ILE A 8 59.81 -10.57 -24.71
N ALA A 9 59.12 -9.42 -24.57
CA ALA A 9 59.52 -8.05 -24.25
C ALA A 9 58.30 -7.23 -23.78
N THR A 10 58.49 -6.54 -22.66
CA THR A 10 58.07 -5.15 -22.47
C THR A 10 58.75 -4.26 -23.51
N ALA A 11 57.99 -3.67 -24.43
CA ALA A 11 58.22 -2.40 -25.15
C ALA A 11 57.53 -2.43 -26.52
N LEU A 12 56.43 -1.68 -26.70
CA LEU A 12 56.31 -0.79 -27.86
C LEU A 12 55.16 0.22 -27.68
N THR A 13 55.57 1.48 -27.61
CA THR A 13 54.79 2.71 -27.63
C THR A 13 54.55 3.13 -29.10
N MET A 14 53.36 3.68 -29.39
CA MET A 14 53.02 4.63 -30.49
C MET A 14 53.31 4.28 -31.96
N LEU A 15 52.27 4.21 -32.83
CA LEU A 15 52.21 4.93 -34.14
C LEU A 15 50.84 4.81 -34.89
N VAL A 16 50.14 5.94 -35.05
CA VAL A 16 49.54 6.54 -36.30
C VAL A 16 48.24 6.01 -36.99
N LEU A 17 47.30 6.98 -37.09
CA LEU A 17 46.34 7.41 -38.15
C LEU A 17 45.44 6.43 -38.95
N ALA A 18 44.13 6.67 -38.80
CA ALA A 18 43.10 7.02 -39.78
C ALA A 18 43.19 6.51 -41.25
N LEU A 19 42.15 5.78 -41.75
CA LEU A 19 41.07 6.29 -42.65
C LEU A 19 40.08 5.20 -43.16
N SER A 20 38.78 5.53 -43.06
CA SER A 20 37.65 5.40 -44.03
C SER A 20 37.08 4.07 -44.60
N GLY A 21 35.72 4.02 -44.57
CA GLY A 21 34.80 3.40 -45.55
C GLY A 21 33.79 2.43 -44.89
N CYS A 22 32.46 2.47 -45.02
CA CYS A 22 31.50 2.93 -46.06
C CYS A 22 30.08 2.83 -45.43
N GLY A 23 29.02 3.61 -45.71
CA GLY A 23 28.74 4.63 -46.72
C GLY A 23 27.30 5.19 -46.57
N GLY A 24 26.89 6.05 -47.50
CA GLY A 24 25.50 6.47 -47.69
C GLY A 24 25.30 7.97 -47.96
N THR A 25 25.66 8.42 -49.16
CA THR A 25 25.43 9.79 -49.68
C THR A 25 24.01 9.97 -50.24
N GLY A 26 23.32 11.03 -49.81
CA GLY A 26 22.15 11.60 -50.50
C GLY A 26 22.15 13.11 -50.29
N GLY A 27 22.45 13.86 -51.36
CA GLY A 27 22.51 15.33 -51.34
C GLY A 27 21.13 15.96 -51.21
N GLY A 28 21.01 16.91 -50.29
CA GLY A 28 19.87 17.81 -50.14
C GLY A 28 20.39 19.09 -49.50
N ASP A 29 19.93 20.22 -49.99
CA ASP A 29 20.42 21.56 -49.69
C ASP A 29 20.55 21.84 -48.18
N ASN A 30 21.68 22.45 -47.78
CA ASN A 30 21.91 22.91 -46.42
C ASN A 30 21.00 24.11 -46.11
N VAL A 31 19.75 23.84 -45.73
CA VAL A 31 19.03 24.73 -44.82
C VAL A 31 19.58 24.41 -43.44
N GLY A 32 20.46 25.28 -42.94
CA GLY A 32 20.97 25.21 -41.57
C GLY A 32 19.81 25.32 -40.58
N VAL A 33 19.28 24.18 -40.16
CA VAL A 33 18.40 24.10 -39.01
C VAL A 33 19.28 24.21 -37.77
N ASN A 34 19.42 25.43 -37.25
CA ASN A 34 19.84 25.63 -35.86
C ASN A 34 18.90 24.80 -34.98
N GLY A 35 19.40 23.73 -34.37
CA GLY A 35 18.73 23.13 -33.22
C GLY A 35 18.49 24.22 -32.16
N PRO A 36 17.48 24.07 -31.28
CA PRO A 36 17.27 25.01 -30.20
C PRO A 36 18.58 25.21 -29.42
N ALA A 37 18.97 26.46 -29.20
CA ALA A 37 20.14 26.77 -28.38
C ALA A 37 20.01 26.09 -27.00
N PRO A 38 21.11 25.58 -26.42
CA PRO A 38 21.08 25.00 -25.08
C PRO A 38 20.53 26.03 -24.09
N SER A 39 19.65 25.58 -23.20
CA SER A 39 18.99 26.46 -22.25
C SER A 39 18.68 25.77 -20.93
N ILE A 40 18.81 26.56 -19.87
CA ILE A 40 18.33 26.22 -18.53
C ILE A 40 16.99 26.92 -18.31
N THR A 41 16.00 26.11 -17.99
CA THR A 41 14.63 26.55 -17.70
C THR A 41 14.30 26.24 -16.26
N GLY A 42 13.24 26.82 -15.72
CA GLY A 42 12.76 26.48 -14.38
C GLY A 42 11.66 27.40 -13.93
N VAL A 43 11.13 27.12 -12.74
CA VAL A 43 10.20 28.00 -12.04
C VAL A 43 10.80 28.35 -10.67
N ALA A 44 10.74 29.63 -10.33
CA ALA A 44 11.15 30.15 -9.02
C ALA A 44 9.91 30.42 -8.15
N ALA A 45 9.80 29.75 -7.00
CA ALA A 45 8.62 29.89 -6.13
C ALA A 45 8.90 29.67 -4.64
N THR A 46 8.04 30.25 -3.80
CA THR A 46 8.00 30.05 -2.34
C THR A 46 6.59 29.65 -1.84
N GLY A 47 5.78 29.02 -2.69
CA GLY A 47 4.32 28.83 -2.53
C GLY A 47 3.52 29.79 -3.42
N GLY A 48 4.11 30.93 -3.77
CA GLY A 48 3.72 31.72 -4.93
C GLY A 48 4.93 31.94 -5.86
N PRO A 49 4.70 32.34 -7.13
CA PRO A 49 5.78 32.64 -8.06
C PRO A 49 6.62 33.80 -7.53
N ILE A 50 7.94 33.65 -7.56
CA ILE A 50 8.88 34.74 -7.28
C ILE A 50 8.92 35.61 -8.53
N ILE A 51 8.55 36.88 -8.37
CA ILE A 51 8.60 37.87 -9.45
C ILE A 51 9.81 38.77 -9.23
N GLY A 52 10.81 38.66 -10.10
CA GLY A 52 11.99 39.51 -10.04
C GLY A 52 13.17 38.97 -10.83
N GLU A 53 14.34 39.49 -10.45
CA GLU A 53 15.60 39.12 -11.06
C GLU A 53 16.08 37.74 -10.58
N ILE A 54 16.56 36.93 -11.53
CA ILE A 54 17.28 35.69 -11.29
C ILE A 54 18.67 35.82 -11.89
N THR A 55 19.65 35.27 -11.20
CA THR A 55 21.05 35.22 -11.65
C THR A 55 21.46 33.78 -11.90
N LEU A 56 22.15 33.52 -13.02
CA LEU A 56 22.83 32.27 -13.31
C LEU A 56 24.34 32.56 -13.43
N LYS A 57 25.16 31.81 -12.71
CA LYS A 57 26.63 31.90 -12.79
C LYS A 57 27.21 30.56 -13.24
N ASP A 58 28.15 30.62 -14.19
CA ASP A 58 28.83 29.44 -14.74
C ASP A 58 30.13 29.09 -14.00
N SER A 59 30.76 27.97 -14.37
CA SER A 59 32.01 27.50 -13.76
C SER A 59 33.26 27.84 -14.57
N SER A 60 33.21 28.82 -15.46
CA SER A 60 34.40 29.25 -16.21
C SER A 60 35.35 30.07 -15.32
N SER A 61 36.56 30.33 -15.81
CA SER A 61 37.53 31.20 -15.13
C SER A 61 38.09 32.22 -16.14
N PRO A 62 37.67 33.50 -16.08
CA PRO A 62 36.73 34.09 -15.12
C PRO A 62 35.26 33.66 -15.36
N ALA A 63 34.52 33.46 -14.28
CA ALA A 63 33.12 33.03 -14.34
C ALA A 63 32.24 34.07 -15.05
N GLN A 64 31.36 33.57 -15.91
CA GLN A 64 30.33 34.35 -16.59
C GLN A 64 29.06 34.38 -15.74
N VAL A 65 28.39 35.54 -15.73
CA VAL A 65 27.14 35.76 -14.99
C VAL A 65 26.07 36.26 -15.95
N LEU A 66 24.93 35.57 -15.98
CA LEU A 66 23.72 36.00 -16.67
C LEU A 66 22.67 36.46 -15.68
N HIS A 67 21.94 37.50 -16.08
CA HIS A 67 20.80 38.05 -15.36
C HIS A 67 19.55 37.87 -16.22
N GLY A 68 18.46 37.48 -15.58
CA GLY A 68 17.17 37.24 -16.22
C GLY A 68 16.03 37.67 -15.33
N MET A 69 14.82 37.72 -15.88
CA MET A 69 13.60 38.02 -15.13
C MET A 69 12.68 36.81 -15.18
N THR A 70 11.98 36.56 -14.08
CA THR A 70 10.86 35.61 -14.06
C THR A 70 9.63 36.22 -14.73
N SER A 71 8.87 35.38 -15.42
CA SER A 71 7.49 35.65 -15.84
C SER A 71 6.54 35.73 -14.63
N SER A 72 5.29 36.15 -14.86
CA SER A 72 4.25 36.25 -13.82
C SER A 72 3.89 34.92 -13.14
N ASP A 73 4.24 33.79 -13.76
CA ASP A 73 4.09 32.44 -13.22
C ASP A 73 5.39 31.91 -12.57
N GLY A 74 6.42 32.75 -12.43
CA GLY A 74 7.71 32.39 -11.85
C GLY A 74 8.64 31.66 -12.82
N SER A 75 8.20 31.39 -14.06
CA SER A 75 9.02 30.71 -15.06
C SER A 75 10.17 31.60 -15.55
N PHE A 76 11.30 30.99 -15.88
CA PHE A 76 12.46 31.67 -16.45
C PHE A 76 13.20 30.77 -17.43
N VAL A 77 13.98 31.41 -18.31
CA VAL A 77 14.83 30.74 -19.31
C VAL A 77 16.16 31.48 -19.43
N PHE A 78 17.27 30.75 -19.36
CA PHE A 78 18.61 31.23 -19.72
C PHE A 78 19.12 30.50 -20.95
N ASN A 79 19.59 31.23 -21.95
CA ASN A 79 20.38 30.67 -23.04
C ASN A 79 21.82 30.47 -22.54
N THR A 80 22.29 29.23 -22.54
CA THR A 80 23.61 28.84 -22.01
C THR A 80 24.68 28.69 -23.09
N THR A 81 24.38 29.09 -24.32
CA THR A 81 25.34 29.06 -25.44
C THR A 81 26.62 29.82 -25.07
N GLY A 82 27.76 29.11 -25.10
CA GLY A 82 29.07 29.69 -24.81
C GLY A 82 29.42 29.79 -23.32
N LEU A 83 28.58 29.27 -22.43
CA LEU A 83 28.89 29.15 -21.00
C LEU A 83 29.47 27.77 -20.65
N THR A 84 30.11 27.66 -19.48
CA THR A 84 30.69 26.40 -18.98
C THR A 84 29.89 25.86 -17.80
N ALA A 85 29.25 24.70 -17.97
CA ALA A 85 28.61 23.97 -16.87
C ALA A 85 29.66 23.42 -15.88
N PRO A 86 29.35 23.28 -14.58
CA PRO A 86 28.03 23.47 -13.94
C PRO A 86 27.63 24.93 -13.69
N TYR A 87 26.34 25.13 -13.40
CA TYR A 87 25.75 26.43 -13.09
C TYR A 87 25.18 26.46 -11.68
N ILE A 88 25.32 27.61 -11.02
CA ILE A 88 24.56 27.94 -9.80
C ILE A 88 23.60 29.08 -10.09
N LEU A 89 22.36 28.92 -9.64
CA LEU A 89 21.28 29.88 -9.84
C LEU A 89 20.89 30.50 -8.50
N ARG A 90 20.48 31.78 -8.53
CA ARG A 90 19.99 32.51 -7.36
C ARG A 90 18.76 33.35 -7.70
N ALA A 91 17.77 33.30 -6.82
CA ALA A 91 16.65 34.25 -6.78
C ALA A 91 16.51 34.81 -5.36
N THR A 92 15.92 36.00 -5.21
CA THR A 92 15.67 36.61 -3.90
C THR A 92 14.17 36.70 -3.63
N ALA A 93 13.72 36.19 -2.48
CA ALA A 93 12.33 36.24 -2.04
C ALA A 93 12.23 36.62 -0.56
N GLY A 94 11.43 37.64 -0.24
CA GLY A 94 11.26 38.09 1.15
C GLY A 94 12.56 38.51 1.85
N GLY A 95 13.57 38.99 1.10
CA GLY A 95 14.89 39.34 1.61
C GLY A 95 15.83 38.14 1.86
N LYS A 96 15.41 36.92 1.52
CA LYS A 96 16.25 35.70 1.57
C LYS A 96 16.69 35.31 0.16
N ASN A 97 17.93 34.86 0.03
CA ASN A 97 18.41 34.26 -1.22
C ASN A 97 18.08 32.76 -1.26
N LEU A 98 17.61 32.30 -2.40
CA LEU A 98 17.30 30.90 -2.70
C LEU A 98 18.20 30.43 -3.83
N TYR A 99 18.60 29.17 -3.77
CA TYR A 99 19.61 28.61 -4.67
C TYR A 99 19.15 27.33 -5.34
N SER A 100 19.71 27.11 -6.52
CA SER A 100 19.61 25.87 -7.27
C SER A 100 20.91 25.64 -8.05
N ILE A 101 21.12 24.41 -8.52
CA ILE A 101 22.31 24.03 -9.27
C ILE A 101 21.89 23.19 -10.48
N SER A 102 22.56 23.41 -11.62
CA SER A 102 22.48 22.54 -12.80
C SER A 102 23.86 21.99 -13.14
N ALA A 103 23.95 20.67 -13.30
CA ALA A 103 25.19 20.01 -13.73
C ALA A 103 25.42 20.10 -15.26
N THR A 104 24.37 20.40 -16.03
CA THR A 104 24.36 20.38 -17.50
C THR A 104 23.99 21.75 -18.06
N ASP A 105 24.29 21.97 -19.34
CA ASP A 105 23.96 23.16 -20.16
C ASP A 105 22.52 23.20 -20.65
N ILE A 106 21.79 22.09 -20.55
CA ILE A 106 20.37 21.99 -20.86
C ILE A 106 19.59 21.32 -19.72
N GLY A 107 18.37 21.78 -19.46
CA GLY A 107 17.45 21.12 -18.53
C GLY A 107 16.58 22.07 -17.70
N ILE A 108 16.03 21.50 -16.63
CA ILE A 108 15.21 22.21 -15.63
C ILE A 108 16.04 22.38 -14.35
N ALA A 109 16.07 23.59 -13.81
CA ALA A 109 16.63 23.91 -12.50
C ALA A 109 15.68 24.85 -11.77
N ASN A 110 14.74 24.31 -10.99
CA ASN A 110 13.80 25.12 -10.22
C ASN A 110 14.50 25.84 -9.07
N ILE A 111 13.96 26.97 -8.61
CA ILE A 111 14.51 27.71 -7.46
C ILE A 111 13.42 27.80 -6.39
N SER A 112 13.62 27.13 -5.26
CA SER A 112 12.68 27.11 -4.15
C SER A 112 13.39 26.95 -2.80
N PRO A 113 12.65 27.10 -1.69
CA PRO A 113 13.14 26.73 -0.38
C PRO A 113 13.67 25.28 -0.32
N LEU A 114 13.03 24.34 -1.03
CA LEU A 114 13.45 22.93 -1.06
C LEU A 114 14.74 22.73 -1.87
N THR A 115 14.91 23.41 -3.01
CA THR A 115 16.17 23.32 -3.77
C THR A 115 17.34 23.88 -2.97
N SER A 116 17.09 24.93 -2.18
CA SER A 116 18.12 25.52 -1.31
C SER A 116 18.57 24.56 -0.21
N ILE A 117 17.67 23.71 0.31
CA ILE A 117 18.05 22.64 1.24
C ILE A 117 19.00 21.66 0.55
N VAL A 118 18.66 21.20 -0.65
CA VAL A 118 19.51 20.23 -1.38
C VAL A 118 20.89 20.82 -1.65
N VAL A 119 20.97 22.08 -2.09
CA VAL A 119 22.26 22.77 -2.31
C VAL A 119 23.04 22.90 -1.00
N SER A 120 22.39 23.23 0.13
CA SER A 120 23.04 23.33 1.44
C SER A 120 23.59 22.00 1.93
N VAL A 121 22.83 20.91 1.78
CA VAL A 121 23.28 19.55 2.13
C VAL A 121 24.46 19.13 1.26
N ALA A 122 24.39 19.37 -0.06
CA ALA A 122 25.47 19.07 -1.00
C ALA A 122 26.74 19.86 -0.69
N ALA A 123 26.60 21.11 -0.24
CA ALA A 123 27.70 21.96 0.17
C ALA A 123 28.23 21.65 1.58
N GLY A 124 27.71 20.62 2.25
CA GLY A 124 28.11 20.24 3.60
C GLY A 124 27.80 21.30 4.66
N GLY A 125 26.78 22.15 4.41
CA GLY A 125 26.43 23.27 5.28
C GLY A 125 27.29 24.52 5.08
N ALA A 126 28.05 24.62 4.00
CA ALA A 126 28.72 25.87 3.64
C ALA A 126 27.71 27.00 3.42
N ASP A 127 28.16 28.24 3.62
CA ASP A 127 27.36 29.43 3.33
C ASP A 127 27.06 29.52 1.83
N LEU A 128 25.77 29.61 1.47
CA LEU A 128 25.33 29.53 0.08
C LEU A 128 25.64 30.82 -0.71
N ASP A 129 25.69 31.98 -0.05
CA ASP A 129 26.14 33.22 -0.67
C ASP A 129 27.64 33.15 -0.97
N ALA A 130 28.44 32.61 -0.06
CA ALA A 130 29.85 32.35 -0.28
C ALA A 130 30.05 31.34 -1.41
N LEU A 131 29.26 30.25 -1.45
CA LEU A 131 29.30 29.27 -2.54
C LEU A 131 28.96 29.89 -3.89
N PHE A 132 27.92 30.72 -3.97
CA PHE A 132 27.58 31.45 -5.19
C PHE A 132 28.73 32.34 -5.67
N ASN A 133 29.47 32.92 -4.73
CA ASN A 133 30.64 33.75 -5.03
C ASN A 133 31.95 32.97 -5.18
N ALA A 134 31.97 31.67 -4.87
CA ALA A 134 33.16 30.84 -4.82
C ALA A 134 33.80 30.60 -6.20
N ASN A 135 35.00 30.01 -6.16
CA ASN A 135 35.72 29.58 -7.35
C ASN A 135 35.02 28.37 -8.02
N PRO A 136 35.29 28.10 -9.30
CA PRO A 136 34.67 26.98 -10.01
C PRO A 136 34.92 25.58 -9.43
N VAL A 137 36.05 25.36 -8.73
CA VAL A 137 36.41 24.05 -8.17
C VAL A 137 35.48 23.68 -7.01
N ASP A 138 35.14 24.66 -6.17
CA ASP A 138 34.22 24.48 -5.04
C ASP A 138 32.79 24.18 -5.53
N LEU A 139 32.38 24.83 -6.63
CA LEU A 139 31.09 24.54 -7.27
C LEU A 139 31.04 23.13 -7.86
N ALA A 140 32.10 22.68 -8.54
CA ALA A 140 32.17 21.34 -9.12
C ALA A 140 32.10 20.23 -8.06
N ALA A 141 32.78 20.41 -6.93
CA ALA A 141 32.70 19.48 -5.80
C ALA A 141 31.27 19.39 -5.23
N THR A 142 30.60 20.53 -5.08
CA THR A 142 29.20 20.59 -4.61
C THR A 142 28.26 19.89 -5.59
N VAL A 143 28.39 20.14 -6.90
CA VAL A 143 27.57 19.51 -7.94
C VAL A 143 27.71 17.98 -7.92
N ALA A 144 28.92 17.46 -7.70
CA ALA A 144 29.16 16.02 -7.59
C ALA A 144 28.44 15.39 -6.39
N ALA A 145 28.17 16.15 -5.33
CA ALA A 145 27.45 15.69 -4.13
C ALA A 145 25.91 15.80 -4.25
N ILE A 146 25.40 16.51 -5.26
CA ILE A 146 23.95 16.78 -5.43
C ILE A 146 23.10 15.50 -5.46
N PRO A 147 23.43 14.42 -6.21
CA PRO A 147 22.59 13.23 -6.24
C PRO A 147 22.42 12.59 -4.85
N THR A 148 23.49 12.52 -4.07
CA THR A 148 23.45 11.98 -2.70
C THR A 148 22.69 12.90 -1.75
N ALA A 149 22.90 14.21 -1.86
CA ALA A 149 22.19 15.20 -1.06
C ALA A 149 20.68 15.19 -1.35
N GLU A 150 20.30 15.05 -2.61
CA GLU A 150 18.90 14.97 -3.02
C GLU A 150 18.21 13.74 -2.42
N THR A 151 18.81 12.54 -2.57
CA THR A 151 18.25 11.33 -1.94
C THR A 151 18.10 11.50 -0.44
N ALA A 152 19.13 12.06 0.23
CA ALA A 152 19.08 12.25 1.68
C ALA A 152 17.96 13.22 2.12
N VAL A 153 17.75 14.31 1.39
CA VAL A 153 16.65 15.25 1.65
C VAL A 153 15.30 14.60 1.36
N GLN A 154 15.16 13.85 0.28
CA GLN A 154 13.94 13.12 -0.06
C GLN A 154 13.57 12.10 1.02
N ASP A 155 14.54 11.33 1.52
CA ASP A 155 14.33 10.34 2.58
C ASP A 155 13.96 11.00 3.92
N ALA A 156 14.70 12.05 4.31
CA ALA A 156 14.44 12.77 5.56
C ALA A 156 13.07 13.46 5.58
N LEU A 157 12.60 13.93 4.42
CA LEU A 157 11.32 14.62 4.28
C LEU A 157 10.20 13.72 3.71
N ALA A 158 10.44 12.42 3.52
CA ALA A 158 9.54 11.51 2.81
C ALA A 158 8.08 11.54 3.29
N PRO A 159 7.77 11.58 4.61
CA PRO A 159 6.38 11.66 5.06
C PRO A 159 5.68 12.94 4.62
N MET A 160 6.41 14.06 4.60
CA MET A 160 5.89 15.37 4.21
C MET A 160 5.78 15.48 2.69
N LEU A 161 6.80 15.04 1.93
CA LEU A 161 6.75 15.01 0.47
C LEU A 161 5.61 14.13 -0.04
N SER A 162 5.42 12.96 0.58
CA SER A 162 4.33 12.04 0.23
C SER A 162 2.95 12.63 0.50
N LEU A 163 2.78 13.37 1.61
CA LEU A 163 1.52 14.00 1.98
C LEU A 163 1.03 15.00 0.94
N TYR A 164 1.97 15.72 0.30
CA TYR A 164 1.66 16.74 -0.70
C TYR A 164 1.86 16.24 -2.15
N GLY A 165 2.23 14.98 -2.37
CA GLY A 165 2.51 14.45 -3.71
C GLY A 165 3.77 15.02 -4.36
N ALA A 166 4.71 15.51 -3.56
CA ALA A 166 5.97 16.13 -3.98
C ALA A 166 7.11 15.11 -4.12
N ASN A 167 6.85 13.97 -4.77
CA ASN A 167 7.78 12.82 -4.83
C ASN A 167 8.77 12.87 -6.01
N GLY A 168 8.72 13.93 -6.83
CA GLY A 168 9.65 14.11 -7.95
C GLY A 168 11.04 14.52 -7.49
N ASN A 169 11.97 14.57 -8.44
CA ASN A 169 13.27 15.23 -8.25
C ASN A 169 13.05 16.68 -7.82
N ILE A 170 13.67 17.09 -6.71
CA ILE A 170 13.44 18.39 -6.06
C ILE A 170 13.99 19.53 -6.93
N LEU A 171 15.09 19.29 -7.65
CA LEU A 171 15.80 20.29 -8.45
C LEU A 171 15.22 20.44 -9.87
N ASN A 172 14.90 19.32 -10.53
CA ASN A 172 14.70 19.28 -11.99
C ASN A 172 13.37 18.69 -12.47
N SER A 173 12.46 18.29 -11.58
CA SER A 173 11.12 17.91 -12.03
C SER A 173 10.37 19.10 -12.62
N ALA A 174 9.45 18.85 -13.55
CA ALA A 174 8.49 19.87 -13.98
C ALA A 174 7.75 20.42 -12.76
N PHE A 175 7.71 21.74 -12.62
CA PHE A 175 7.18 22.42 -11.47
C PHE A 175 6.35 23.63 -11.92
N ASN A 176 5.18 23.81 -11.29
CA ASN A 176 4.29 24.94 -11.53
C ASN A 176 3.96 25.58 -10.17
N ALA A 177 4.01 26.91 -10.08
CA ALA A 177 3.59 27.65 -8.89
C ALA A 177 2.06 27.80 -8.87
N ASN A 178 1.34 26.67 -8.70
CA ASN A 178 -0.11 26.57 -8.82
C ASN A 178 -0.84 26.05 -7.56
N HIS A 179 -0.20 26.09 -6.41
CA HIS A 179 -0.72 25.61 -5.11
C HIS A 179 -1.04 24.11 -5.09
N ALA A 180 -0.36 23.30 -5.91
CA ALA A 180 -0.53 21.85 -5.98
C ALA A 180 0.82 21.12 -5.89
N GLY A 181 0.79 19.84 -5.51
CA GLY A 181 2.00 19.02 -5.48
C GLY A 181 3.08 19.61 -4.57
N ALA A 182 4.29 19.76 -5.11
CA ALA A 182 5.39 20.45 -4.44
C ALA A 182 5.08 21.91 -4.07
N ASP A 183 4.24 22.63 -4.83
CA ASP A 183 3.92 24.03 -4.53
C ASP A 183 2.97 24.15 -3.34
N ALA A 184 2.02 23.23 -3.20
CA ALA A 184 1.17 23.14 -2.01
C ALA A 184 1.98 22.89 -0.73
N LEU A 185 3.09 22.14 -0.85
CA LEU A 185 4.04 22.01 0.25
C LEU A 185 4.73 23.35 0.54
N LEU A 186 5.21 24.04 -0.50
CA LEU A 186 5.84 25.35 -0.34
C LEU A 186 4.88 26.39 0.25
N ASP A 187 3.58 26.29 0.05
CA ASP A 187 2.57 27.17 0.66
C ASP A 187 2.52 27.05 2.19
N VAL A 188 2.78 25.85 2.72
CA VAL A 188 2.63 25.57 4.15
C VAL A 188 3.92 25.65 4.94
N ILE A 189 5.08 25.57 4.29
CA ILE A 189 6.39 25.59 4.97
C ILE A 189 7.16 26.90 4.76
N ASP A 190 7.87 27.34 5.80
CA ASP A 190 8.99 28.26 5.67
C ASP A 190 10.28 27.51 6.03
N VAL A 191 11.33 27.74 5.24
CA VAL A 191 12.64 27.12 5.42
C VAL A 191 13.63 28.19 5.82
N THR A 192 14.41 27.88 6.84
CA THR A 192 15.56 28.69 7.26
C THR A 192 16.78 27.79 7.30
N ILE A 193 17.87 28.24 6.67
CA ILE A 193 19.18 27.58 6.69
C ILE A 193 20.13 28.56 7.37
N SER A 194 20.68 28.18 8.52
CA SER A 194 21.66 29.03 9.22
C SER A 194 23.00 29.00 8.50
N ALA A 195 23.69 30.13 8.39
CA ALA A 195 25.01 30.21 7.79
C ALA A 195 26.11 29.67 8.71
N GLY A 196 27.17 29.11 8.10
CA GLY A 196 28.44 28.78 8.77
C GLY A 196 28.62 27.32 9.23
N PRO A 197 29.77 26.98 9.83
CA PRO A 197 30.07 25.63 10.30
C PRO A 197 29.02 25.17 11.32
N GLY A 198 28.34 24.05 11.02
CA GLY A 198 27.20 23.59 11.81
C GLY A 198 25.86 24.17 11.36
N ALA A 199 25.74 24.60 10.10
CA ALA A 199 24.49 25.03 9.48
C ALA A 199 23.34 24.07 9.81
N THR A 200 22.24 24.64 10.26
CA THR A 200 21.01 23.94 10.60
C THR A 200 19.94 24.28 9.59
N ILE A 201 19.23 23.26 9.13
CA ILE A 201 18.02 23.36 8.33
C ILE A 201 16.86 23.32 9.31
N THR A 202 16.05 24.37 9.33
CA THR A 202 14.81 24.41 10.12
C THR A 202 13.64 24.65 9.19
N ILE A 203 12.69 23.72 9.19
CA ILE A 203 11.41 23.82 8.49
C ILE A 203 10.34 24.13 9.52
N THR A 204 9.59 25.20 9.30
CA THR A 204 8.49 25.63 10.17
C THR A 204 7.18 25.68 9.40
N ASN A 205 6.06 25.52 10.10
CA ASN A 205 4.75 25.73 9.52
C ASN A 205 4.49 27.25 9.41
N LYS A 206 4.25 27.76 8.19
CA LYS A 206 3.98 29.19 7.93
C LYS A 206 2.80 29.75 8.73
N ALA A 207 1.78 28.93 9.01
CA ALA A 207 0.56 29.38 9.67
C ALA A 207 0.77 29.66 11.17
N ASN A 208 1.72 28.98 11.82
CA ASN A 208 1.86 29.05 13.28
C ASN A 208 3.32 29.07 13.79
N ALA A 209 4.30 29.12 12.88
CA ALA A 209 5.74 29.12 13.14
C ALA A 209 6.26 27.91 13.95
N SER A 210 5.48 26.84 14.13
CA SER A 210 5.94 25.64 14.82
C SER A 210 6.97 24.89 13.99
N VAL A 211 8.01 24.36 14.64
CA VAL A 211 9.07 23.57 14.00
C VAL A 211 8.50 22.23 13.56
N ILE A 212 8.55 21.97 12.27
CA ILE A 212 8.17 20.69 11.64
C ILE A 212 9.38 19.77 11.62
N PHE A 213 10.53 20.29 11.22
CA PHE A 213 11.75 19.51 11.04
C PHE A 213 12.96 20.38 11.35
N THR A 214 13.95 19.82 12.04
CA THR A 214 15.25 20.45 12.19
C THR A 214 16.38 19.43 12.10
N ALA A 215 17.41 19.73 11.32
CA ALA A 215 18.58 18.88 11.15
C ALA A 215 19.84 19.71 10.89
N ALA A 216 21.02 19.12 11.07
CA ALA A 216 22.25 19.71 10.56
C ALA A 216 22.31 19.50 9.04
N ALA A 217 22.75 20.51 8.28
CA ALA A 217 22.92 20.38 6.82
C ALA A 217 23.94 19.29 6.45
N SER A 218 24.92 19.03 7.32
CA SER A 218 25.89 17.95 7.16
C SER A 218 25.35 16.55 7.51
N ASP A 219 24.20 16.46 8.19
CA ASP A 219 23.58 15.20 8.62
C ASP A 219 22.06 15.36 8.72
N VAL A 220 21.42 15.36 7.55
CA VAL A 220 19.97 15.55 7.44
C VAL A 220 19.18 14.36 8.01
N TYR A 221 19.79 13.17 8.09
CA TYR A 221 19.16 11.96 8.65
C TYR A 221 19.03 12.00 10.17
N ALA A 222 19.95 12.69 10.86
CA ALA A 222 19.82 12.96 12.29
C ALA A 222 18.72 13.98 12.63
N GLY A 223 17.94 14.40 11.63
CA GLY A 223 16.85 15.34 11.79
C GLY A 223 15.83 14.90 12.83
N THR A 224 15.40 15.87 13.65
CA THR A 224 14.31 15.67 14.60
C THR A 224 13.03 16.26 14.01
N VAL A 225 12.00 15.42 13.94
CA VAL A 225 10.66 15.84 13.55
C VAL A 225 9.98 16.39 14.79
N GLY A 226 9.66 17.69 14.79
CA GLY A 226 8.76 18.25 15.80
C GLY A 226 7.39 17.57 15.67
N ALA A 227 6.60 17.47 16.74
CA ALA A 227 5.26 16.87 16.68
C ALA A 227 4.56 17.35 15.40
N LEU A 228 4.22 16.44 14.47
CA LEU A 228 3.78 16.77 13.11
C LEU A 228 2.56 17.71 13.17
N ASN A 229 2.83 19.01 13.23
CA ASN A 229 1.84 20.06 13.26
C ASN A 229 1.57 20.53 11.82
N VAL A 230 1.73 19.62 10.86
CA VAL A 230 1.40 19.78 9.44
C VAL A 230 -0.11 19.60 9.22
N VAL A 231 -0.85 19.18 10.26
CA VAL A 231 -2.31 19.10 10.24
C VAL A 231 -2.92 20.44 10.64
N GLY A 232 -2.87 21.40 9.71
CA GLY A 232 -3.97 22.34 9.62
C GLY A 232 -5.19 21.56 9.15
N THR A 233 -6.17 21.33 10.03
CA THR A 233 -7.45 20.65 9.76
C THR A 233 -8.37 21.40 8.77
N ASN A 234 -7.79 22.26 7.92
CA ASN A 234 -8.43 22.87 6.76
C ASN A 234 -7.49 22.71 5.55
N ILE A 235 -7.19 21.47 5.15
CA ILE A 235 -6.94 21.21 3.74
C ILE A 235 -8.34 21.04 3.14
N PRO A 236 -8.98 22.11 2.59
CA PRO A 236 -10.08 21.86 1.68
C PRO A 236 -9.54 20.91 0.61
N PRO A 237 -10.26 19.84 0.23
CA PRO A 237 -9.85 19.04 -0.92
C PRO A 237 -9.78 20.00 -2.10
N VAL A 238 -8.58 20.41 -2.53
CA VAL A 238 -8.43 21.25 -3.71
C VAL A 238 -8.64 20.31 -4.89
N PRO A 239 -9.71 20.50 -5.68
CA PRO A 239 -9.89 19.76 -6.92
C PRO A 239 -8.71 20.05 -7.83
N ALA A 240 -8.21 19.04 -8.55
CA ALA A 240 -7.24 19.24 -9.61
C ALA A 240 -7.61 20.48 -10.44
N GLU A 241 -6.67 21.43 -10.60
CA GLU A 241 -6.93 22.64 -11.37
C GLU A 241 -7.39 22.23 -12.78
N THR A 242 -8.61 22.60 -13.14
CA THR A 242 -9.15 22.29 -14.46
C THR A 242 -8.44 23.14 -15.51
N LEU A 243 -8.31 22.64 -16.74
CA LEU A 243 -7.76 23.39 -17.89
C LEU A 243 -8.33 24.82 -17.97
N GLY A 244 -9.61 25.00 -17.61
CA GLY A 244 -10.28 26.28 -17.56
C GLY A 244 -9.72 27.28 -16.55
N ALA A 245 -9.33 26.84 -15.36
CA ALA A 245 -8.77 27.71 -14.33
C ALA A 245 -7.37 28.20 -14.71
N SER A 246 -6.57 27.34 -15.35
CA SER A 246 -5.27 27.72 -15.93
C SER A 246 -5.43 28.72 -17.06
N LEU A 247 -6.33 28.46 -18.02
CA LEU A 247 -6.62 29.37 -19.12
C LEU A 247 -7.16 30.72 -18.63
N TYR A 248 -8.01 30.74 -17.60
CA TYR A 248 -8.51 31.98 -16.98
C TYR A 248 -7.38 32.79 -16.34
N ARG A 249 -6.47 32.11 -15.62
CA ARG A 249 -5.31 32.74 -14.99
C ARG A 249 -4.44 33.43 -16.03
N THR A 250 -4.09 32.74 -17.10
CA THR A 250 -3.22 33.27 -18.16
C THR A 250 -3.86 34.41 -18.95
N ASN A 251 -5.16 34.31 -19.27
CA ASN A 251 -5.77 35.19 -20.27
C ASN A 251 -6.74 36.24 -19.70
N CYS A 252 -7.21 36.08 -18.45
CA CYS A 252 -8.31 36.89 -17.90
C CYS A 252 -7.97 37.57 -16.57
N SER A 253 -7.10 36.97 -15.74
CA SER A 253 -6.84 37.44 -14.37
C SER A 253 -6.25 38.85 -14.30
N GLY A 254 -5.39 39.24 -15.25
CA GLY A 254 -4.74 40.55 -15.28
C GLY A 254 -5.72 41.73 -15.38
N CYS A 255 -6.93 41.50 -15.90
CA CYS A 255 -7.98 42.53 -16.00
C CYS A 255 -9.15 42.30 -15.03
N HIS A 256 -9.45 41.03 -14.71
CA HIS A 256 -10.64 40.69 -13.93
C HIS A 256 -10.37 40.29 -12.48
N GLY A 257 -9.10 40.18 -12.08
CA GLY A 257 -8.68 39.62 -10.80
C GLY A 257 -8.67 38.08 -10.80
N ASP A 258 -8.14 37.49 -9.74
CA ASP A 258 -8.07 36.03 -9.59
C ASP A 258 -9.45 35.38 -9.66
N ILE A 259 -9.50 34.14 -10.15
CA ILE A 259 -10.76 33.44 -10.44
C ILE A 259 -11.68 33.30 -9.20
N SER A 260 -11.09 33.24 -8.00
CA SER A 260 -11.80 33.16 -6.72
C SER A 260 -12.47 34.46 -6.29
N ASN A 261 -11.97 35.61 -6.75
CA ASN A 261 -12.47 36.96 -6.41
C ASN A 261 -12.74 37.82 -7.65
N SER A 262 -12.98 37.16 -8.78
CA SER A 262 -13.06 37.82 -10.06
C SER A 262 -14.25 38.78 -10.16
N THR A 263 -14.02 39.93 -10.79
CA THR A 263 -15.07 40.91 -11.14
C THR A 263 -16.13 40.35 -12.12
N VAL A 264 -15.87 39.19 -12.73
CA VAL A 264 -16.79 38.51 -13.66
C VAL A 264 -17.42 37.25 -13.07
N ILE A 265 -17.33 37.03 -11.76
CA ILE A 265 -18.12 36.00 -11.06
C ILE A 265 -19.61 36.19 -11.39
N GLY A 266 -20.28 35.09 -11.73
CA GLY A 266 -21.68 35.09 -12.20
C GLY A 266 -21.89 35.52 -13.66
N ARG A 267 -20.84 35.90 -14.39
CA ARG A 267 -20.88 36.19 -15.85
C ARG A 267 -20.18 35.10 -16.66
N ASN A 268 -20.34 33.86 -16.23
CA ASN A 268 -19.61 32.71 -16.74
C ASN A 268 -20.22 32.08 -18.01
N SER A 269 -20.98 32.84 -18.81
CA SER A 269 -21.56 32.32 -20.06
C SER A 269 -20.55 32.39 -21.20
N VAL A 270 -20.36 31.26 -21.90
CA VAL A 270 -19.56 31.17 -23.13
C VAL A 270 -19.95 32.25 -24.15
N ASN A 271 -21.26 32.53 -24.28
CA ASN A 271 -21.73 33.55 -25.23
C ASN A 271 -21.39 34.98 -24.78
N THR A 272 -21.46 35.26 -23.48
CA THR A 272 -21.06 36.56 -22.93
C THR A 272 -19.57 36.80 -23.18
N ILE A 273 -18.73 35.79 -22.98
CA ILE A 273 -17.29 35.87 -23.22
C ILE A 273 -16.99 36.01 -24.72
N LEU A 274 -17.60 35.19 -25.59
CA LEU A 274 -17.43 35.28 -27.04
C LEU A 274 -17.89 36.62 -27.60
N THR A 275 -19.02 37.15 -27.11
CA THR A 275 -19.53 38.46 -27.54
C THR A 275 -18.59 39.57 -27.10
N ALA A 276 -18.08 39.51 -25.85
CA ALA A 276 -17.12 40.49 -25.34
C ALA A 276 -15.80 40.48 -26.13
N ILE A 277 -15.29 39.32 -26.53
CA ILE A 277 -14.12 39.19 -27.42
C ILE A 277 -14.44 39.75 -28.81
N ALA A 278 -15.56 39.34 -29.40
CA ALA A 278 -15.93 39.77 -30.76
C ALA A 278 -16.25 41.27 -30.88
N THR A 279 -16.70 41.90 -29.79
CA THR A 279 -17.00 43.34 -29.72
C THR A 279 -15.92 44.14 -29.01
N ASP A 280 -14.77 43.51 -28.72
CA ASP A 280 -13.60 44.11 -28.08
C ASP A 280 -13.94 44.90 -26.79
N VAL A 281 -14.88 44.38 -25.98
CA VAL A 281 -15.29 45.01 -24.74
C VAL A 281 -14.10 45.06 -23.80
N GLY A 282 -13.65 46.27 -23.44
CA GLY A 282 -12.53 46.46 -22.52
C GLY A 282 -11.18 45.93 -23.04
N GLY A 283 -11.00 45.78 -24.36
CA GLY A 283 -9.75 45.28 -24.94
C GLY A 283 -9.66 43.75 -25.08
N MET A 284 -10.78 43.04 -24.91
CA MET A 284 -10.84 41.57 -24.99
C MET A 284 -10.63 41.00 -26.40
N GLY A 285 -10.60 41.82 -27.45
CA GLY A 285 -10.41 41.41 -28.84
C GLY A 285 -9.08 40.69 -29.09
N ASN A 286 -8.05 40.97 -28.30
CA ASN A 286 -6.76 40.27 -28.36
C ASN A 286 -6.86 38.77 -28.00
N LEU A 287 -7.96 38.35 -27.38
CA LEU A 287 -8.22 36.94 -27.04
C LEU A 287 -8.91 36.17 -28.18
N SER A 288 -9.08 36.77 -29.36
CA SER A 288 -9.70 36.12 -30.53
C SER A 288 -8.96 34.88 -31.03
N ALA A 289 -7.72 34.67 -30.59
CA ALA A 289 -6.92 33.48 -30.87
C ALA A 289 -7.27 32.27 -29.99
N LEU A 290 -8.01 32.46 -28.90
CA LEU A 290 -8.47 31.35 -28.07
C LEU A 290 -9.52 30.52 -28.81
N SER A 291 -9.40 29.19 -28.73
CA SER A 291 -10.40 28.32 -29.34
C SER A 291 -11.73 28.39 -28.58
N THR A 292 -12.82 28.01 -29.24
CA THR A 292 -14.13 27.94 -28.59
C THR A 292 -14.14 26.92 -27.43
N SER A 293 -13.34 25.87 -27.50
CA SER A 293 -13.12 24.91 -26.39
C SER A 293 -12.35 25.52 -25.22
N ASP A 294 -11.38 26.39 -25.48
CA ASP A 294 -10.65 27.10 -24.44
C ASP A 294 -11.58 28.07 -23.71
N ILE A 295 -12.38 28.81 -24.46
CA ILE A 295 -13.38 29.74 -23.91
C ILE A 295 -14.45 28.98 -23.10
N GLN A 296 -14.83 27.79 -23.55
CA GLN A 296 -15.75 26.92 -22.81
C GLN A 296 -15.14 26.41 -21.50
N SER A 297 -13.84 26.11 -21.50
CA SER A 297 -13.10 25.72 -20.29
C SER A 297 -12.99 26.89 -19.32
N ILE A 298 -12.62 28.08 -19.79
CA ILE A 298 -12.57 29.33 -19.00
C ILE A 298 -13.95 29.63 -18.38
N SER A 299 -15.01 29.55 -19.18
CA SER A 299 -16.40 29.72 -18.75
C SER A 299 -16.78 28.75 -17.63
N ALA A 300 -16.41 27.48 -17.75
CA ALA A 300 -16.71 26.47 -16.72
C ALA A 300 -15.95 26.70 -15.40
N ALA A 301 -14.80 27.38 -15.45
CA ALA A 301 -13.97 27.64 -14.28
C ALA A 301 -14.41 28.88 -13.47
N ILE A 302 -15.08 29.86 -14.10
CA ILE A 302 -15.57 31.05 -13.39
C ILE A 302 -16.74 30.65 -12.46
N PRO A 303 -16.64 30.90 -11.14
CA PRO A 303 -17.71 30.61 -10.20
C PRO A 303 -19.03 31.27 -10.62
N GLY A 304 -20.06 30.45 -10.81
CA GLY A 304 -21.42 30.93 -11.04
C GLY A 304 -22.13 31.20 -9.71
N THR A 305 -23.07 32.16 -9.69
CA THR A 305 -24.13 32.12 -8.68
C THR A 305 -24.88 30.82 -8.86
N ALA A 306 -25.09 30.05 -7.77
CA ALA A 306 -25.73 28.74 -7.80
C ALA A 306 -26.99 28.77 -8.69
N SER A 307 -26.89 28.15 -9.86
CA SER A 307 -28.02 27.92 -10.75
C SER A 307 -28.88 26.80 -10.16
N PRO A 308 -30.22 26.81 -10.35
CA PRO A 308 -31.06 25.69 -9.96
C PRO A 308 -30.57 24.40 -10.63
N PRO A 309 -30.90 23.20 -10.07
CA PRO A 309 -30.38 21.94 -10.57
C PRO A 309 -30.59 21.83 -12.07
N ALA A 310 -29.49 21.68 -12.82
CA ALA A 310 -29.54 21.43 -14.24
C ALA A 310 -30.35 20.14 -14.47
N THR A 311 -31.50 20.27 -15.12
CA THR A 311 -32.13 19.10 -15.74
C THR A 311 -31.17 18.67 -16.84
N GLY A 312 -30.60 17.45 -16.75
CA GLY A 312 -29.48 17.07 -17.62
C GLY A 312 -29.76 17.33 -19.11
N GLY A 313 -28.78 17.84 -19.86
CA GLY A 313 -28.93 18.26 -21.26
C GLY A 313 -29.52 17.19 -22.19
N ALA A 314 -29.25 15.92 -21.91
CA ALA A 314 -29.86 14.80 -22.61
C ALA A 314 -31.37 14.65 -22.33
N ALA A 315 -31.82 14.92 -21.10
CA ALA A 315 -33.24 14.95 -20.74
C ALA A 315 -33.94 16.16 -21.37
N LEU A 316 -33.29 17.33 -21.38
CA LEU A 316 -33.80 18.52 -22.07
C LEU A 316 -33.92 18.30 -23.58
N TYR A 317 -32.93 17.67 -24.22
CA TYR A 317 -33.00 17.29 -25.63
C TYR A 317 -34.12 16.29 -25.89
N THR A 318 -34.27 15.28 -25.02
CA THR A 318 -35.32 14.26 -25.15
C THR A 318 -36.71 14.89 -25.06
N ALA A 319 -36.92 15.78 -24.10
CA ALA A 319 -38.20 16.44 -23.87
C ALA A 319 -38.56 17.46 -24.97
N ASN A 320 -37.57 18.17 -25.53
CA ASN A 320 -37.83 19.36 -26.35
C ASN A 320 -37.40 19.23 -27.82
N CYS A 321 -36.57 18.24 -28.17
CA CYS A 321 -35.94 18.16 -29.49
C CYS A 321 -36.13 16.80 -30.18
N ALA A 322 -36.14 15.69 -29.41
CA ALA A 322 -36.13 14.34 -29.97
C ALA A 322 -37.38 14.00 -30.81
N GLY A 323 -38.53 14.58 -30.49
CA GLY A 323 -39.78 14.38 -31.23
C GLY A 323 -39.72 14.81 -32.71
N CYS A 324 -38.83 15.75 -33.05
CA CYS A 324 -38.66 16.23 -34.43
C CYS A 324 -37.28 15.90 -35.03
N HIS A 325 -36.24 15.72 -34.21
CA HIS A 325 -34.87 15.52 -34.67
C HIS A 325 -34.34 14.09 -34.45
N GLY A 326 -35.16 13.21 -33.87
CA GLY A 326 -34.80 11.84 -33.53
C GLY A 326 -34.05 11.73 -32.18
N PRO A 327 -33.85 10.50 -31.68
CA PRO A 327 -33.13 10.24 -30.44
C PRO A 327 -31.75 10.89 -30.44
N LEU A 328 -31.26 11.32 -29.26
CA LEU A 328 -30.00 12.05 -29.15
C LEU A 328 -28.82 11.30 -29.79
N ALA A 329 -28.71 10.00 -29.53
CA ALA A 329 -27.64 9.14 -30.04
C ALA A 329 -27.61 9.02 -31.57
N THR A 330 -28.73 9.26 -32.25
CA THR A 330 -28.86 9.16 -33.71
C THR A 330 -29.32 10.49 -34.34
N SER A 331 -29.23 11.57 -33.58
CA SER A 331 -29.77 12.86 -33.99
C SER A 331 -29.09 13.39 -35.24
N THR A 332 -29.87 13.90 -36.18
CA THR A 332 -29.33 14.64 -37.35
C THR A 332 -28.73 15.99 -36.98
N LYS A 333 -28.79 16.37 -35.69
CA LYS A 333 -28.31 17.66 -35.15
C LYS A 333 -27.10 17.49 -34.23
N LEU A 334 -26.45 16.32 -34.22
CA LEU A 334 -25.14 16.15 -33.59
C LEU A 334 -24.16 17.19 -34.15
N GLY A 335 -23.30 17.74 -33.29
CA GLY A 335 -22.38 18.81 -33.66
C GLY A 335 -23.00 20.22 -33.71
N ALA A 336 -24.27 20.40 -33.33
CA ALA A 336 -24.91 21.71 -33.38
C ALA A 336 -24.38 22.66 -32.30
N THR A 337 -24.03 23.88 -32.71
CA THR A 337 -23.54 24.93 -31.82
C THR A 337 -24.69 25.68 -31.16
N PHE A 338 -24.42 26.29 -30.00
CA PHE A 338 -25.39 27.13 -29.28
C PHE A 338 -25.99 28.23 -30.16
N VAL A 339 -25.14 28.96 -30.88
CA VAL A 339 -25.54 30.03 -31.79
C VAL A 339 -26.47 29.50 -32.88
N ARG A 340 -26.20 28.30 -33.42
CA ARG A 340 -27.03 27.70 -34.46
C ARG A 340 -28.42 27.33 -33.94
N ILE A 341 -28.52 26.78 -32.73
CA ILE A 341 -29.80 26.42 -32.10
C ILE A 341 -30.58 27.70 -31.74
N GLN A 342 -29.92 28.68 -31.14
CA GLN A 342 -30.55 29.94 -30.75
C GLN A 342 -31.07 30.73 -31.96
N ASN A 343 -30.31 30.79 -33.05
CA ASN A 343 -30.76 31.42 -34.30
C ASN A 343 -31.95 30.67 -34.92
N ALA A 344 -31.97 29.34 -34.86
CA ALA A 344 -33.08 28.55 -35.36
C ALA A 344 -34.37 28.76 -34.53
N ILE A 345 -34.26 28.90 -33.20
CA ILE A 345 -35.40 29.22 -32.33
C ILE A 345 -35.88 30.66 -32.60
N SER A 346 -34.96 31.63 -32.66
CA SER A 346 -35.27 33.04 -32.85
C SER A 346 -35.88 33.34 -34.23
N SER A 347 -35.47 32.60 -35.26
CA SER A 347 -36.06 32.68 -36.61
C SER A 347 -37.29 31.78 -36.79
N ASN A 348 -37.72 31.08 -35.74
CA ASN A 348 -38.80 30.09 -35.78
C ASN A 348 -38.64 29.09 -36.95
N ALA A 349 -37.42 28.56 -37.13
CA ALA A 349 -37.10 27.64 -38.21
C ALA A 349 -38.06 26.44 -38.21
N GLY A 350 -38.58 26.08 -39.38
CA GLY A 350 -39.59 25.02 -39.54
C GLY A 350 -41.05 25.48 -39.40
N ALA A 351 -41.32 26.78 -39.22
CA ALA A 351 -42.68 27.32 -39.11
C ALA A 351 -43.57 26.98 -40.32
N SER A 352 -43.03 27.04 -41.53
CA SER A 352 -43.76 26.74 -42.76
C SER A 352 -44.18 25.27 -42.91
N THR A 353 -43.59 24.36 -42.12
CA THR A 353 -43.91 22.93 -42.12
C THR A 353 -44.66 22.48 -40.85
N GLY A 354 -45.14 23.43 -40.04
CA GLY A 354 -45.83 23.16 -38.76
C GLY A 354 -44.90 22.75 -37.60
N ALA A 355 -43.61 22.56 -37.87
CA ALA A 355 -42.58 22.14 -36.92
C ALA A 355 -41.69 23.31 -36.46
N GLY A 356 -42.27 24.51 -36.30
CA GLY A 356 -41.53 25.72 -35.91
C GLY A 356 -40.82 25.58 -34.57
N MET A 357 -39.54 25.96 -34.51
CA MET A 357 -38.71 25.94 -33.30
C MET A 357 -38.98 27.10 -32.33
N GLY A 358 -39.74 28.12 -32.74
CA GLY A 358 -39.98 29.34 -31.94
C GLY A 358 -40.72 29.09 -30.62
N ARG A 359 -41.43 27.96 -30.50
CA ARG A 359 -42.05 27.51 -29.24
C ARG A 359 -41.05 27.19 -28.13
N LEU A 360 -39.79 26.97 -28.49
CA LEU A 360 -38.69 26.69 -27.56
C LEU A 360 -38.01 27.97 -27.05
N SER A 361 -38.53 29.15 -27.40
CA SER A 361 -38.03 30.46 -26.92
C SER A 361 -38.13 30.62 -25.39
N THR A 362 -38.87 29.75 -24.72
CA THR A 362 -38.96 29.69 -23.26
C THR A 362 -37.81 28.95 -22.59
N LEU A 363 -36.97 28.23 -23.36
CA LEU A 363 -35.77 27.59 -22.81
C LEU A 363 -34.72 28.65 -22.50
N SER A 364 -34.13 28.57 -21.31
CA SER A 364 -33.09 29.51 -20.90
C SER A 364 -31.80 29.30 -21.70
N ALA A 365 -30.92 30.29 -21.68
CA ALA A 365 -29.57 30.12 -22.26
C ALA A 365 -28.80 28.96 -21.60
N ALA A 366 -29.06 28.67 -20.31
CA ALA A 366 -28.46 27.52 -19.64
C ALA A 366 -29.02 26.19 -20.18
N ASP A 367 -30.33 26.10 -20.42
CA ASP A 367 -30.97 24.90 -20.97
C ASP A 367 -30.50 24.61 -22.40
N LEU A 368 -30.41 25.66 -23.22
CA LEU A 368 -29.90 25.55 -24.58
C LEU A 368 -28.43 25.14 -24.60
N GLN A 369 -27.60 25.65 -23.67
CA GLN A 369 -26.21 25.24 -23.55
C GLN A 369 -26.08 23.79 -23.08
N ALA A 370 -26.93 23.32 -22.18
CA ALA A 370 -26.96 21.92 -21.76
C ALA A 370 -27.31 20.98 -22.94
N ILE A 371 -28.25 21.38 -23.80
CA ILE A 371 -28.59 20.65 -25.03
C ILE A 371 -27.40 20.62 -26.01
N VAL A 372 -26.68 21.73 -26.16
CA VAL A 372 -25.48 21.82 -27.01
C VAL A 372 -24.37 20.90 -26.53
N VAL A 373 -24.13 20.85 -25.21
CA VAL A 373 -23.17 19.90 -24.63
C VAL A 373 -23.58 18.47 -24.95
N ALA A 374 -24.86 18.13 -24.84
CA ALA A 374 -25.37 16.79 -25.16
C ALA A 374 -25.23 16.44 -26.65
N LEU A 375 -25.38 17.41 -27.56
CA LEU A 375 -25.26 17.20 -29.02
C LEU A 375 -23.81 17.13 -29.54
N ASN A 376 -22.85 17.67 -28.78
CA ASN A 376 -21.44 17.72 -29.16
C ASN A 376 -20.58 16.63 -28.50
N GLN A 377 -21.18 15.79 -27.64
CA GLN A 377 -20.52 14.57 -27.20
C GLN A 377 -20.37 13.62 -28.39
N THR A 378 -19.13 13.25 -28.72
CA THR A 378 -18.86 12.22 -29.74
C THR A 378 -19.50 10.91 -29.32
N PRO A 379 -20.05 10.10 -30.26
CA PRO A 379 -20.61 8.80 -29.92
C PRO A 379 -19.49 7.88 -29.43
N THR A 380 -19.22 7.88 -28.13
CA THR A 380 -18.71 6.68 -27.49
C THR A 380 -19.84 5.65 -27.58
N THR A 381 -19.48 4.46 -28.05
CA THR A 381 -20.27 3.23 -28.14
C THR A 381 -21.41 3.16 -27.11
N PRO A 382 -22.59 2.62 -27.47
CA PRO A 382 -23.83 2.75 -26.69
C PRO A 382 -23.60 2.58 -25.18
N VAL A 383 -23.78 3.67 -24.42
CA VAL A 383 -23.79 3.62 -22.97
C VAL A 383 -25.05 2.85 -22.56
N THR A 384 -24.84 1.55 -22.38
CA THR A 384 -25.65 0.72 -21.50
C THR A 384 -25.61 1.42 -20.13
N PRO A 385 -26.74 1.54 -19.39
CA PRO A 385 -26.78 2.21 -18.10
C PRO A 385 -25.56 1.81 -17.28
N THR A 386 -24.80 2.81 -16.81
CA THR A 386 -23.57 2.59 -16.04
C THR A 386 -23.86 1.61 -14.92
N LEU A 387 -23.36 0.38 -15.09
CA LEU A 387 -23.52 -0.69 -14.15
C LEU A 387 -22.70 -0.35 -12.91
N ASP A 388 -23.38 0.09 -11.86
CA ASP A 388 -22.76 0.40 -10.59
C ASP A 388 -22.35 -0.90 -9.89
N GLY A 389 -21.06 -1.25 -10.05
CA GLY A 389 -20.45 -2.41 -9.42
C GLY A 389 -20.57 -2.42 -7.89
N ALA A 390 -20.56 -1.24 -7.25
CA ALA A 390 -20.67 -1.14 -5.80
C ALA A 390 -22.09 -1.45 -5.34
N THR A 391 -23.09 -0.98 -6.09
CA THR A 391 -24.49 -1.34 -5.88
C THR A 391 -24.73 -2.83 -6.18
N LEU A 392 -24.14 -3.38 -7.24
CA LEU A 392 -24.20 -4.82 -7.53
C LEU A 392 -23.60 -5.65 -6.40
N TYR A 393 -22.45 -5.25 -5.86
CA TYR A 393 -21.82 -5.92 -4.73
C TYR A 393 -22.67 -5.80 -3.44
N ALA A 394 -23.21 -4.62 -3.15
CA ALA A 394 -24.07 -4.40 -1.99
C ALA A 394 -25.31 -5.29 -2.02
N ASN A 395 -25.95 -5.40 -3.19
CA ASN A 395 -27.19 -6.15 -3.37
C ASN A 395 -26.98 -7.68 -3.42
N ASN A 396 -25.84 -8.14 -3.96
CA ASN A 396 -25.65 -9.55 -4.29
C ASN A 396 -24.54 -10.26 -3.50
N CYS A 397 -23.71 -9.53 -2.74
CA CYS A 397 -22.53 -10.11 -2.09
C CYS A 397 -22.37 -9.71 -0.63
N ALA A 398 -22.71 -8.47 -0.27
CA ALA A 398 -22.42 -7.92 1.06
C ALA A 398 -23.11 -8.66 2.21
N GLY A 399 -24.28 -9.28 1.96
CA GLY A 399 -25.00 -10.07 2.96
C GLY A 399 -24.23 -11.29 3.50
N CYS A 400 -23.29 -11.84 2.70
CA CYS A 400 -22.49 -13.01 3.09
C CYS A 400 -20.98 -12.70 3.20
N HIS A 401 -20.48 -11.70 2.46
CA HIS A 401 -19.05 -11.37 2.39
C HIS A 401 -18.67 -10.07 3.12
N GLY A 402 -19.65 -9.41 3.75
CA GLY A 402 -19.47 -8.16 4.47
C GLY A 402 -19.44 -6.93 3.54
N PRO A 403 -19.41 -5.72 4.10
CA PRO A 403 -19.36 -4.48 3.34
C PRO A 403 -18.15 -4.43 2.38
N LEU A 404 -18.31 -3.79 1.22
CA LEU A 404 -17.28 -3.69 0.19
C LEU A 404 -15.93 -3.18 0.73
N ALA A 405 -15.98 -2.18 1.61
CA ALA A 405 -14.78 -1.59 2.23
C ALA A 405 -13.95 -2.59 3.03
N THR A 406 -14.60 -3.55 3.69
CA THR A 406 -13.99 -4.54 4.60
C THR A 406 -13.99 -5.96 4.03
N SER A 407 -14.45 -6.13 2.79
CA SER A 407 -14.56 -7.43 2.13
C SER A 407 -13.21 -8.12 2.05
N THR A 408 -13.17 -9.39 2.45
CA THR A 408 -12.00 -10.27 2.30
C THR A 408 -11.85 -10.81 0.87
N LYS A 409 -12.70 -10.35 -0.06
CA LYS A 409 -12.75 -10.79 -1.47
C LYS A 409 -12.15 -9.75 -2.44
N LYS A 410 -11.32 -8.83 -1.96
CA LYS A 410 -10.52 -7.93 -2.80
C LYS A 410 -9.49 -8.74 -3.60
N GLY A 411 -9.17 -8.30 -4.82
CA GLY A 411 -8.30 -9.04 -5.76
C GLY A 411 -9.00 -10.20 -6.47
N LEU A 412 -10.33 -10.19 -6.55
CA LEU A 412 -11.11 -11.22 -7.24
C LEU A 412 -10.95 -11.10 -8.76
N THR A 413 -10.65 -12.20 -9.44
CA THR A 413 -10.52 -12.25 -10.91
C THR A 413 -11.77 -12.85 -11.56
N LEU A 414 -11.99 -12.54 -12.85
CA LEU A 414 -13.11 -13.08 -13.64
C LEU A 414 -13.12 -14.61 -13.69
N ALA A 415 -11.93 -15.22 -13.81
CA ALA A 415 -11.77 -16.67 -13.78
C ALA A 415 -12.16 -17.26 -12.43
N ARG A 416 -11.74 -16.65 -11.30
CA ARG A 416 -12.12 -17.10 -9.95
C ARG A 416 -13.60 -16.92 -9.67
N PHE A 417 -14.20 -15.80 -10.09
CA PHE A 417 -15.64 -15.56 -9.98
C PHE A 417 -16.43 -16.63 -10.74
N THR A 418 -16.09 -16.84 -12.01
CA THR A 418 -16.75 -17.83 -12.86
C THR A 418 -16.59 -19.25 -12.31
N ALA A 419 -15.40 -19.63 -11.83
CA ALA A 419 -15.18 -20.92 -11.19
C ALA A 419 -16.01 -21.09 -9.91
N ALA A 420 -16.12 -20.05 -9.07
CA ALA A 420 -16.89 -20.10 -7.83
C ALA A 420 -18.41 -20.19 -8.08
N VAL A 421 -18.92 -19.53 -9.13
CA VAL A 421 -20.33 -19.61 -9.54
C VAL A 421 -20.66 -20.96 -10.19
N THR A 422 -19.76 -21.50 -11.02
CA THR A 422 -20.00 -22.75 -11.76
C THR A 422 -19.77 -24.02 -10.94
N THR A 423 -18.83 -24.02 -9.98
CA THR A 423 -18.51 -25.22 -9.18
C THR A 423 -19.42 -25.43 -7.97
N ASN A 424 -20.26 -24.46 -7.58
CA ASN A 424 -20.82 -24.42 -6.23
C ASN A 424 -22.33 -24.11 -6.14
N SER A 425 -23.15 -24.89 -6.84
CA SER A 425 -24.62 -24.80 -6.76
C SER A 425 -25.25 -25.55 -5.57
N ALA A 426 -24.48 -26.15 -4.65
CA ALA A 426 -25.07 -27.05 -3.63
C ALA A 426 -24.75 -26.76 -2.15
N THR A 427 -23.67 -26.06 -1.77
CA THR A 427 -23.29 -25.96 -0.34
C THR A 427 -23.02 -24.56 0.21
N THR A 428 -22.92 -23.52 -0.63
CA THR A 428 -22.70 -22.13 -0.16
C THR A 428 -23.64 -21.08 -0.77
N GLY A 429 -24.52 -21.50 -1.68
CA GLY A 429 -25.65 -20.68 -2.15
C GLY A 429 -25.34 -19.64 -3.23
N MET A 430 -24.16 -19.58 -3.85
CA MET A 430 -23.85 -18.54 -4.86
C MET A 430 -24.41 -18.81 -6.28
N GLY A 431 -25.09 -19.94 -6.50
CA GLY A 431 -25.60 -20.33 -7.82
C GLY A 431 -26.61 -19.35 -8.45
N TYR A 432 -27.28 -18.51 -7.65
CA TYR A 432 -28.20 -17.47 -8.17
C TYR A 432 -27.47 -16.37 -8.96
N LEU A 433 -26.16 -16.21 -8.75
CA LEU A 433 -25.32 -15.24 -9.46
C LEU A 433 -24.98 -15.68 -10.89
N SER A 434 -25.31 -16.92 -11.28
CA SER A 434 -25.17 -17.40 -12.66
C SER A 434 -26.04 -16.64 -13.67
N THR A 435 -26.98 -15.83 -13.18
CA THR A 435 -27.86 -14.97 -13.97
C THR A 435 -27.29 -13.59 -14.27
N LEU A 436 -26.17 -13.21 -13.64
CA LEU A 436 -25.50 -11.94 -13.93
C LEU A 436 -24.88 -11.96 -15.33
N THR A 437 -25.07 -10.88 -16.08
CA THR A 437 -24.45 -10.68 -17.40
C THR A 437 -22.95 -10.47 -17.26
N THR A 438 -22.19 -10.74 -18.33
CA THR A 438 -20.74 -10.49 -18.37
C THR A 438 -20.37 -9.06 -17.93
N ALA A 439 -21.14 -8.06 -18.38
CA ALA A 439 -20.94 -6.66 -18.00
C ALA A 439 -21.23 -6.39 -16.50
N GLN A 440 -22.21 -7.08 -15.90
CA GLN A 440 -22.48 -7.00 -14.45
C GLN A 440 -21.34 -7.64 -13.64
N VAL A 441 -20.79 -8.74 -14.12
CA VAL A 441 -19.67 -9.43 -13.47
C VAL A 441 -18.40 -8.59 -13.57
N GLU A 442 -18.12 -7.99 -14.72
CA GLU A 442 -16.98 -7.08 -14.91
C GLU A 442 -17.08 -5.83 -14.02
N ALA A 443 -18.26 -5.21 -13.93
CA ALA A 443 -18.49 -4.08 -13.03
C ALA A 443 -18.30 -4.46 -11.56
N LEU A 444 -18.71 -5.67 -11.14
CA LEU A 444 -18.55 -6.17 -9.78
C LEU A 444 -17.07 -6.47 -9.44
N ILE A 445 -16.30 -6.97 -10.40
CA ILE A 445 -14.85 -7.20 -10.23
C ILE A 445 -14.10 -5.88 -10.12
N ALA A 446 -14.48 -4.87 -10.91
CA ALA A 446 -13.84 -3.57 -10.93
C ALA A 446 -13.88 -2.85 -9.56
N VAL A 447 -14.89 -3.13 -8.72
CA VAL A 447 -15.01 -2.55 -7.38
C VAL A 447 -14.32 -3.35 -6.27
N LEU A 448 -13.73 -4.51 -6.60
CA LEU A 448 -12.90 -5.33 -5.71
C LEU A 448 -11.42 -5.33 -6.14
N PRO A 449 -10.79 -4.17 -6.43
CA PRO A 449 -9.40 -4.15 -6.86
C PRO A 449 -8.49 -4.70 -5.76
N ALA A 450 -7.42 -5.38 -6.18
CA ALA A 450 -6.32 -5.69 -5.26
C ALA A 450 -5.74 -4.38 -4.71
N ALA A 451 -5.13 -4.44 -3.52
CA ALA A 451 -4.39 -3.29 -3.00
C ALA A 451 -3.34 -2.87 -4.03
N ALA A 452 -3.20 -1.56 -4.26
CA ALA A 452 -2.20 -1.04 -5.20
C ALA A 452 -0.81 -1.55 -4.79
N PRO A 453 0.00 -2.09 -5.72
CA PRO A 453 1.29 -2.65 -5.39
C PRO A 453 2.22 -1.55 -4.85
N ALA A 454 3.08 -1.93 -3.90
CA ALA A 454 4.15 -1.06 -3.44
C ALA A 454 5.06 -0.67 -4.63
N PRO A 455 5.57 0.58 -4.69
CA PRO A 455 6.48 0.99 -5.76
C PRO A 455 7.70 0.06 -5.82
N GLY A 456 7.92 -0.60 -6.96
CA GLY A 456 9.04 -1.52 -7.19
C GLY A 456 8.70 -3.02 -7.27
N ALA A 457 7.43 -3.41 -7.10
CA ALA A 457 7.03 -4.83 -7.20
C ALA A 457 7.19 -5.40 -8.62
N SER A 458 7.80 -6.57 -8.73
CA SER A 458 7.96 -7.28 -10.02
C SER A 458 6.64 -7.84 -10.56
N ALA A 459 6.53 -8.10 -11.87
CA ALA A 459 5.34 -8.73 -12.45
C ALA A 459 4.97 -10.06 -11.75
N GLY A 460 5.98 -10.86 -11.41
CA GLY A 460 5.81 -12.10 -10.66
C GLY A 460 5.32 -11.92 -9.22
N GLU A 461 5.70 -10.83 -8.56
CA GLU A 461 5.22 -10.48 -7.22
C GLU A 461 3.74 -10.10 -7.24
N ILE A 462 3.32 -9.29 -8.22
CA ILE A 462 1.90 -8.93 -8.42
C ILE A 462 1.06 -10.19 -8.72
N LEU A 463 1.57 -11.08 -9.58
CA LEU A 463 0.91 -12.33 -9.91
C LEU A 463 0.83 -13.28 -8.70
N TYR A 464 1.87 -13.34 -7.86
CA TYR A 464 1.86 -14.12 -6.63
C TYR A 464 0.84 -13.56 -5.61
N GLU A 465 0.83 -12.24 -5.42
CA GLU A 465 -0.10 -11.52 -4.54
C GLU A 465 -1.56 -11.87 -4.87
N ALA A 466 -1.93 -11.83 -6.14
CA ALA A 466 -3.29 -12.09 -6.60
C ALA A 466 -3.71 -13.57 -6.50
N ASN A 467 -2.78 -14.50 -6.72
CA ASN A 467 -3.13 -15.90 -6.97
C ASN A 467 -2.73 -16.86 -5.83
N CYS A 468 -1.66 -16.54 -5.09
CA CYS A 468 -0.99 -17.49 -4.20
C CYS A 468 -1.14 -17.14 -2.70
N THR A 469 -1.28 -15.85 -2.35
CA THR A 469 -1.25 -15.38 -0.96
C THR A 469 -2.32 -15.97 -0.06
N GLY A 470 -3.52 -16.21 -0.60
CA GLY A 470 -4.63 -16.80 0.14
C GLY A 470 -4.34 -18.17 0.75
N CYS A 471 -3.32 -18.89 0.25
CA CYS A 471 -2.91 -20.19 0.78
C CYS A 471 -1.43 -20.25 1.21
N HIS A 472 -0.55 -19.43 0.63
CA HIS A 472 0.90 -19.49 0.84
C HIS A 472 1.48 -18.33 1.67
N GLY A 473 0.65 -17.38 2.11
CA GLY A 473 1.08 -16.21 2.87
C GLY A 473 1.59 -15.08 1.97
N ALA A 474 1.96 -13.94 2.57
CA ALA A 474 2.44 -12.78 1.82
C ALA A 474 3.76 -13.06 1.09
N PHE A 475 3.99 -12.41 -0.06
CA PHE A 475 5.11 -12.69 -0.96
C PHE A 475 6.47 -12.71 -0.26
N LEU A 476 6.81 -11.64 0.48
CA LEU A 476 8.09 -11.50 1.20
C LEU A 476 8.29 -12.53 2.33
N SER A 477 7.21 -13.14 2.82
CA SER A 477 7.21 -14.14 3.89
C SER A 477 6.89 -15.56 3.40
N SER A 478 6.81 -15.75 2.08
CA SER A 478 6.38 -17.00 1.48
C SER A 478 7.28 -18.15 1.90
N ALA A 479 6.70 -19.19 2.50
CA ALA A 479 7.41 -20.45 2.82
C ALA A 479 7.87 -21.22 1.57
N LYS A 480 7.59 -20.68 0.37
CA LYS A 480 7.97 -21.21 -0.93
C LYS A 480 9.05 -20.35 -1.62
N ALA A 481 9.53 -19.28 -1.00
CA ALA A 481 10.62 -18.47 -1.51
C ALA A 481 11.95 -19.26 -1.58
N GLY A 482 12.89 -18.78 -2.41
CA GLY A 482 14.27 -19.28 -2.48
C GLY A 482 14.65 -19.88 -3.85
N PRO A 483 15.96 -20.08 -4.09
CA PRO A 483 16.52 -20.35 -5.42
C PRO A 483 16.15 -21.71 -6.00
N THR A 484 15.51 -22.58 -5.21
CA THR A 484 15.00 -23.88 -5.68
C THR A 484 13.64 -23.77 -6.35
N MET A 485 12.97 -22.61 -6.29
CA MET A 485 11.67 -22.43 -6.93
C MET A 485 11.83 -22.27 -8.44
N THR A 486 11.14 -23.10 -9.22
CA THR A 486 11.20 -23.10 -10.68
C THR A 486 9.80 -23.15 -11.27
N SER A 487 9.65 -22.63 -12.49
CA SER A 487 8.38 -22.68 -13.23
C SER A 487 7.89 -24.12 -13.41
N VAL A 488 8.80 -25.07 -13.62
CA VAL A 488 8.50 -26.52 -13.70
C VAL A 488 7.88 -27.05 -12.41
N ARG A 489 8.38 -26.64 -11.24
CA ARG A 489 7.80 -27.07 -9.94
C ARG A 489 6.40 -26.51 -9.74
N ILE A 490 6.20 -25.23 -10.07
CA ILE A 490 4.89 -24.59 -9.94
C ILE A 490 3.89 -25.22 -10.92
N GLN A 491 4.29 -25.37 -12.18
CA GLN A 491 3.46 -25.99 -13.20
C GLN A 491 3.12 -27.45 -12.86
N GLY A 492 4.09 -28.23 -12.38
CA GLY A 492 3.87 -29.59 -11.91
C GLY A 492 2.86 -29.66 -10.78
N ALA A 493 2.90 -28.73 -9.83
CA ALA A 493 1.93 -28.64 -8.74
C ALA A 493 0.51 -28.27 -9.22
N ILE A 494 0.39 -27.34 -10.18
CA ILE A 494 -0.88 -26.97 -10.81
C ILE A 494 -1.47 -28.16 -11.56
N THR A 495 -0.68 -28.81 -12.43
CA THR A 495 -1.13 -29.96 -13.23
C THR A 495 -1.50 -31.16 -12.36
N ALA A 496 -0.75 -31.42 -11.29
CA ALA A 496 -1.05 -32.48 -10.33
C ALA A 496 -2.14 -32.09 -9.33
N ASN A 497 -2.71 -30.87 -9.43
CA ASN A 497 -3.67 -30.31 -8.49
C ASN A 497 -3.24 -30.45 -7.01
N THR A 498 -1.93 -30.29 -6.75
CA THR A 498 -1.36 -30.49 -5.43
C THR A 498 -1.91 -29.43 -4.48
N GLY A 499 -2.57 -29.85 -3.40
CA GLY A 499 -3.19 -28.91 -2.45
C GLY A 499 -4.29 -28.02 -3.05
N GLY A 500 -4.93 -28.44 -4.17
CA GLY A 500 -5.99 -27.66 -4.82
C GLY A 500 -5.50 -26.65 -5.86
N MET A 501 -4.20 -26.64 -6.21
CA MET A 501 -3.62 -25.68 -7.15
C MET A 501 -4.13 -25.78 -8.60
N GLY A 502 -4.90 -26.81 -8.96
CA GLY A 502 -5.45 -27.00 -10.31
C GLY A 502 -6.43 -25.90 -10.74
N MET A 503 -6.99 -25.16 -9.78
CA MET A 503 -7.78 -23.95 -10.03
C MET A 503 -6.98 -22.80 -10.66
N LEU A 504 -5.64 -22.88 -10.65
CA LEU A 504 -4.73 -21.91 -11.27
C LEU A 504 -4.30 -22.34 -12.68
N SER A 505 -4.94 -23.36 -13.27
CA SER A 505 -4.67 -23.84 -14.63
C SER A 505 -4.92 -22.80 -15.73
N THR A 506 -5.54 -21.66 -15.39
CA THR A 506 -5.74 -20.51 -16.27
C THR A 506 -4.54 -19.57 -16.35
N LEU A 507 -3.52 -19.73 -15.49
CA LEU A 507 -2.27 -18.97 -15.59
C LEU A 507 -1.50 -19.40 -16.84
N THR A 508 -0.97 -18.43 -17.58
CA THR A 508 -0.14 -18.72 -18.75
C THR A 508 1.23 -19.26 -18.31
N ALA A 509 1.94 -19.91 -19.24
CA ALA A 509 3.31 -20.35 -18.98
C ALA A 509 4.25 -19.19 -18.62
N GLN A 510 3.96 -17.98 -19.13
CA GLN A 510 4.71 -16.77 -18.79
C GLN A 510 4.40 -16.33 -17.36
N ASP A 511 3.12 -16.31 -16.95
CA ASP A 511 2.75 -15.95 -15.58
C ASP A 511 3.41 -16.86 -14.55
N VAL A 512 3.43 -18.17 -14.83
CA VAL A 512 4.09 -19.17 -13.98
C VAL A 512 5.60 -18.96 -13.93
N THR A 513 6.20 -18.50 -15.03
CA THR A 513 7.63 -18.17 -15.11
C THR A 513 7.97 -16.91 -14.33
N ASP A 514 7.14 -15.87 -14.42
CA ASP A 514 7.33 -14.61 -13.70
C ASP A 514 7.21 -14.83 -12.19
N ILE A 515 6.18 -15.59 -11.74
CA ILE A 515 6.02 -15.96 -10.32
C ILE A 515 7.23 -16.75 -9.81
N ALA A 516 7.71 -17.73 -10.59
CA ALA A 516 8.86 -18.53 -10.20
C ALA A 516 10.13 -17.68 -10.07
N THR A 517 10.36 -16.76 -11.02
CA THR A 517 11.51 -15.86 -11.05
C THR A 517 11.50 -14.94 -9.83
N ALA A 518 10.34 -14.35 -9.53
CA ALA A 518 10.17 -13.48 -8.37
C ALA A 518 10.42 -14.22 -7.04
N LEU A 519 9.87 -15.43 -6.88
CA LEU A 519 10.10 -16.26 -5.68
C LEU A 519 11.55 -16.74 -5.54
N ALA A 520 12.23 -17.01 -6.66
CA ALA A 520 13.62 -17.46 -6.66
C ALA A 520 14.62 -16.35 -6.30
N ALA A 521 14.26 -15.09 -6.57
CA ALA A 521 15.06 -13.91 -6.24
C ALA A 521 15.01 -13.56 -4.74
N LEU A 522 14.00 -14.03 -4.01
CA LEU A 522 13.95 -13.87 -2.56
C LEU A 522 14.98 -14.78 -1.88
N PRO A 523 15.64 -14.32 -0.80
CA PRO A 523 16.47 -15.18 0.02
C PRO A 523 15.63 -16.39 0.46
N ALA A 524 16.22 -17.58 0.39
CA ALA A 524 15.55 -18.78 0.91
C ALA A 524 15.10 -18.48 2.34
N PRO A 525 13.85 -18.81 2.71
CA PRO A 525 13.42 -18.75 4.11
C PRO A 525 14.50 -19.45 4.92
N VAL A 526 15.06 -18.75 5.91
CA VAL A 526 16.06 -19.34 6.80
C VAL A 526 15.41 -20.60 7.35
N VAL A 527 15.88 -21.77 6.93
CA VAL A 527 15.48 -23.03 7.56
C VAL A 527 15.88 -22.82 9.01
N ALA A 528 14.91 -22.65 9.89
CA ALA A 528 15.18 -22.43 11.29
C ALA A 528 16.18 -23.52 11.74
N THR A 529 17.35 -23.11 12.21
CA THR A 529 18.36 -24.03 12.72
C THR A 529 18.28 -24.17 14.23
N ASP A 530 17.35 -23.45 14.87
CA ASP A 530 17.07 -23.52 16.28
C ASP A 530 15.79 -24.31 16.56
N GLY A 531 15.73 -24.91 17.75
CA GLY A 531 14.61 -25.75 18.16
C GLY A 531 13.25 -25.04 18.10
N PRO A 532 13.12 -23.79 18.59
CA PRO A 532 11.87 -23.06 18.54
C PRO A 532 11.37 -22.75 17.12
N GLY A 533 12.25 -22.33 16.22
CA GLY A 533 11.85 -22.05 14.84
C GLY A 533 11.51 -23.32 14.06
N LEU A 534 12.22 -24.43 14.31
CA LEU A 534 11.88 -25.74 13.75
C LEU A 534 10.51 -26.22 14.26
N TYR A 535 10.23 -26.09 15.56
CA TYR A 535 8.93 -26.45 16.11
C TYR A 535 7.80 -25.59 15.53
N ALA A 536 8.00 -24.28 15.42
CA ALA A 536 7.02 -23.36 14.83
C ALA A 536 6.69 -23.74 13.37
N THR A 537 7.71 -24.13 12.61
CA THR A 537 7.58 -24.47 11.19
C THR A 537 6.90 -25.82 10.96
N TYR A 538 7.29 -26.85 11.71
CA TYR A 538 6.91 -28.24 11.42
C TYR A 538 5.84 -28.81 12.35
N CYS A 539 5.66 -28.25 13.55
CA CYS A 539 4.86 -28.87 14.61
C CYS A 539 3.70 -27.99 15.10
N ALA A 540 3.87 -26.67 15.14
CA ALA A 540 2.91 -25.76 15.77
C ALA A 540 1.53 -25.76 15.11
N GLY A 541 1.46 -25.99 13.79
CA GLY A 541 0.20 -26.08 13.05
C GLY A 541 -0.75 -27.19 13.54
N CYS A 542 -0.21 -28.23 14.19
CA CYS A 542 -1.00 -29.34 14.75
C CYS A 542 -0.96 -29.39 16.28
N HIS A 543 0.10 -28.89 16.92
CA HIS A 543 0.33 -29.02 18.36
C HIS A 543 0.17 -27.70 19.15
N GLY A 544 -0.16 -26.61 18.46
CA GLY A 544 -0.28 -25.27 19.02
C GLY A 544 1.07 -24.57 19.19
N PRO A 545 1.08 -23.30 19.66
CA PRO A 545 2.31 -22.56 19.91
C PRO A 545 3.24 -23.29 20.88
N LEU A 546 4.56 -23.16 20.69
CA LEU A 546 5.57 -23.86 21.48
C LEU A 546 5.32 -23.70 22.99
N ALA A 547 5.13 -22.46 23.46
CA ALA A 547 4.92 -22.14 24.89
C ALA A 547 3.71 -22.86 25.54
N THR A 548 2.74 -23.31 24.74
CA THR A 548 1.51 -23.96 25.20
C THR A 548 1.33 -25.37 24.61
N SER A 549 2.39 -25.91 24.01
CA SER A 549 2.36 -27.19 23.28
C SER A 549 1.88 -28.31 24.19
N THR A 550 0.89 -29.08 23.72
CA THR A 550 0.45 -30.32 24.39
C THR A 550 1.49 -31.43 24.37
N LYS A 551 2.64 -31.19 23.71
CA LYS A 551 3.79 -32.10 23.58
C LYS A 551 5.03 -31.60 24.32
N GLY A 552 4.87 -30.69 25.28
CA GLY A 552 5.94 -30.30 26.21
C GLY A 552 6.61 -31.53 26.84
N GLY A 553 7.94 -31.53 26.90
CA GLY A 553 8.76 -32.63 27.41
C GLY A 553 8.92 -33.85 26.47
N ALA A 554 8.50 -33.79 25.21
CA ALA A 554 8.73 -34.89 24.27
C ALA A 554 10.21 -35.05 23.91
N THR A 555 10.76 -36.26 24.04
CA THR A 555 12.15 -36.57 23.70
C THR A 555 12.32 -36.77 22.19
N ALA A 556 13.54 -36.54 21.69
CA ALA A 556 13.89 -36.74 20.28
C ALA A 556 13.58 -38.17 19.81
N ALA A 557 13.87 -39.18 20.64
CA ALA A 557 13.54 -40.58 20.37
C ALA A 557 12.03 -40.80 20.17
N LYS A 558 11.19 -40.15 20.99
CA LYS A 558 9.73 -40.26 20.88
C LYS A 558 9.18 -39.55 19.64
N ILE A 559 9.75 -38.40 19.29
CA ILE A 559 9.40 -37.65 18.08
C ILE A 559 9.77 -38.48 16.84
N LEU A 560 11.00 -38.99 16.77
CA LEU A 560 11.49 -39.80 15.67
C LEU A 560 10.70 -41.11 15.49
N ALA A 561 10.41 -41.82 16.59
CA ALA A 561 9.60 -43.03 16.55
C ALA A 561 8.17 -42.77 16.02
N THR A 562 7.61 -41.60 16.33
CA THR A 562 6.27 -41.21 15.86
C THR A 562 6.28 -40.85 14.36
N ILE A 563 7.31 -40.14 13.89
CA ILE A 563 7.49 -39.79 12.47
C ILE A 563 7.72 -41.05 11.61
N ASN A 564 8.44 -42.03 12.15
CA ASN A 564 8.79 -43.27 11.44
C ASN A 564 7.77 -44.41 11.63
N SER A 565 6.68 -44.18 12.37
CA SER A 565 5.65 -45.18 12.59
C SER A 565 4.94 -45.56 11.28
N THR A 566 4.76 -46.86 11.05
CA THR A 566 4.09 -47.44 9.87
C THR A 566 2.61 -47.75 10.11
N VAL A 567 2.04 -47.36 11.27
CA VAL A 567 0.65 -47.62 11.62
C VAL A 567 -0.31 -46.84 10.69
N PRO A 568 -1.34 -47.48 10.09
CA PRO A 568 -2.24 -46.83 9.14
C PRO A 568 -2.94 -45.59 9.70
N ALA A 569 -3.02 -44.55 8.87
CA ALA A 569 -3.45 -43.19 9.19
C ALA A 569 -4.93 -43.05 9.59
N ARG A 570 -5.28 -43.48 10.81
CA ARG A 570 -6.49 -42.99 11.49
C ARG A 570 -6.23 -42.20 12.78
N ALA A 571 -4.97 -41.96 13.16
CA ALA A 571 -4.68 -41.15 14.36
C ALA A 571 -3.44 -40.25 14.36
N THR A 572 -2.52 -40.28 13.38
CA THR A 572 -1.33 -39.38 13.44
C THR A 572 -0.92 -38.87 12.06
N ALA A 573 -1.13 -37.57 11.81
CA ALA A 573 -0.59 -36.82 10.66
C ALA A 573 0.95 -36.63 10.70
N MET A 574 1.66 -37.36 11.57
CA MET A 574 3.09 -37.18 11.84
C MET A 574 4.02 -37.91 10.84
N GLY A 575 3.49 -38.84 10.03
CA GLY A 575 4.29 -39.66 9.10
C GLY A 575 4.47 -39.07 7.69
N THR A 576 4.21 -37.77 7.50
CA THR A 576 4.26 -37.14 6.17
C THR A 576 5.69 -37.10 5.61
N ALA A 577 5.82 -37.11 4.28
CA ALA A 577 7.11 -36.98 3.61
C ALA A 577 7.88 -35.71 4.03
N LEU A 578 7.15 -34.66 4.43
CA LEU A 578 7.72 -33.42 4.95
C LEU A 578 8.41 -33.60 6.31
N LEU A 579 7.79 -34.33 7.24
CA LEU A 579 8.36 -34.57 8.58
C LEU A 579 9.48 -35.61 8.55
N LYS A 580 9.42 -36.57 7.63
CA LYS A 580 10.50 -37.55 7.39
C LYS A 580 11.78 -36.95 6.82
N ALA A 581 11.73 -35.71 6.32
CA ALA A 581 12.90 -34.99 5.82
C ALA A 581 13.72 -34.28 6.92
N LEU A 582 13.24 -34.26 8.17
CA LEU A 582 13.99 -33.71 9.30
C LEU A 582 15.18 -34.61 9.66
N THR A 583 16.36 -34.02 9.80
CA THR A 583 17.54 -34.71 10.28
C THR A 583 17.45 -35.01 11.78
N THR A 584 18.19 -36.01 12.25
CA THR A 584 18.26 -36.33 13.69
C THR A 584 18.65 -35.11 14.53
N ALA A 585 19.61 -34.30 14.06
CA ALA A 585 20.04 -33.08 14.75
C ALA A 585 18.92 -32.03 14.86
N GLN A 586 18.08 -31.89 13.84
CA GLN A 586 16.93 -30.98 13.88
C GLN A 586 15.85 -31.50 14.84
N ILE A 587 15.64 -32.82 14.90
CA ILE A 587 14.71 -33.43 15.86
C ILE A 587 15.21 -33.25 17.30
N ASP A 588 16.51 -33.34 17.53
CA ASP A 588 17.13 -33.06 18.83
C ASP A 588 16.91 -31.60 19.27
N LEU A 589 17.05 -30.65 18.35
CA LEU A 589 16.78 -29.24 18.61
C LEU A 589 15.30 -28.99 18.96
N ILE A 590 14.36 -29.61 18.23
CA ILE A 590 12.92 -29.53 18.53
C ILE A 590 12.64 -30.11 19.92
N ALA A 591 13.21 -31.27 20.24
CA ALA A 591 13.06 -31.90 21.55
C ALA A 591 13.61 -31.01 22.67
N ALA A 592 14.78 -30.41 22.47
CA ALA A 592 15.40 -29.49 23.43
C ALA A 592 14.51 -28.26 23.69
N ALA A 593 13.88 -27.71 22.66
CA ALA A 593 12.93 -26.60 22.80
C ALA A 593 11.63 -26.98 23.52
N LEU A 594 11.28 -28.27 23.56
CA LEU A 594 10.13 -28.79 24.30
C LEU A 594 10.43 -29.09 25.77
N LEU A 595 11.70 -29.21 26.18
CA LEU A 595 12.12 -29.45 27.56
C LEU A 595 11.78 -28.34 28.58
N PRO A 596 11.90 -27.03 28.28
CA PRO A 596 11.57 -25.98 29.26
C PRO A 596 10.06 -25.88 29.57
N ILE A 597 9.21 -26.57 28.82
CA ILE A 597 7.77 -26.68 29.05
C ILE A 597 7.54 -27.92 29.92
N ALA A 598 7.94 -27.86 31.18
CA ALA A 598 7.56 -28.91 32.13
C ALA A 598 6.02 -28.95 32.22
N PRO A 599 5.38 -30.14 32.31
CA PRO A 599 3.97 -30.21 32.67
C PRO A 599 3.76 -29.47 33.99
N PRO A 600 2.58 -28.88 34.25
CA PRO A 600 2.36 -28.06 35.42
C PRO A 600 2.82 -28.79 36.68
N ALA A 601 3.58 -28.10 37.53
CA ALA A 601 3.98 -28.62 38.82
C ALA A 601 2.72 -29.08 39.57
N CYS A 602 2.75 -30.31 40.10
CA CYS A 602 1.66 -30.85 40.89
C CYS A 602 1.40 -29.91 42.09
N GLY A 603 0.27 -29.22 42.07
CA GLY A 603 -0.09 -28.24 43.10
C GLY A 603 -1.32 -27.39 42.77
N SER A 604 -1.67 -27.22 41.50
CA SER A 604 -2.78 -26.32 41.12
C SER A 604 -4.20 -26.89 41.30
N CYS A 605 -4.35 -28.17 41.70
CA CYS A 605 -5.68 -28.78 41.80
C CYS A 605 -6.14 -29.16 43.21
N HIS A 606 -5.27 -29.30 44.23
CA HIS A 606 -5.69 -29.41 45.64
C HIS A 606 -4.57 -29.03 46.62
N ASN A 607 -4.96 -28.50 47.78
CA ASN A 607 -4.12 -28.15 48.93
C ASN A 607 -3.60 -29.39 49.67
N VAL A 608 -2.73 -30.18 49.04
CA VAL A 608 -1.97 -31.25 49.71
C VAL A 608 -0.49 -31.05 49.39
N THR A 609 0.27 -30.60 50.38
CA THR A 609 1.71 -30.40 50.27
C THR A 609 2.44 -31.75 50.24
N PRO A 610 3.43 -31.96 49.35
CA PRO A 610 4.33 -33.12 49.43
C PRO A 610 5.09 -33.05 50.76
N THR A 611 5.14 -34.16 51.51
CA THR A 611 5.72 -34.13 52.86
C THR A 611 7.24 -34.03 52.89
N THR A 612 7.98 -34.15 51.78
CA THR A 612 9.39 -33.71 51.67
C THR A 612 9.80 -33.41 50.22
N LEU A 613 10.64 -32.38 50.04
CA LEU A 613 11.10 -31.86 48.74
C LEU A 613 12.06 -32.79 47.97
N THR A 614 12.47 -33.93 48.52
CA THR A 614 13.51 -34.79 47.92
C THR A 614 13.00 -36.06 47.25
N THR A 615 11.71 -36.43 47.37
CA THR A 615 11.20 -37.67 46.72
C THR A 615 9.94 -37.50 45.86
N ARG A 616 9.28 -36.34 45.85
CA ARG A 616 8.05 -36.07 45.06
C ARG A 616 7.04 -37.25 45.07
N ARG A 617 6.70 -37.80 46.25
CA ARG A 617 5.66 -38.84 46.39
C ARG A 617 4.42 -38.28 47.12
N HIS A 618 3.24 -38.77 46.73
CA HIS A 618 1.99 -38.63 47.51
C HIS A 618 1.65 -39.97 48.18
N THR A 619 1.06 -39.95 49.38
CA THR A 619 0.88 -41.16 50.23
C THR A 619 -0.25 -42.09 49.79
N LEU A 620 -1.07 -41.76 48.78
CA LEU A 620 -2.29 -42.50 48.52
C LEU A 620 -2.22 -43.36 47.26
N HIS A 621 -1.73 -44.60 47.41
CA HIS A 621 -2.15 -45.73 46.56
C HIS A 621 -2.10 -47.02 47.39
N LEU A 622 -3.13 -47.23 48.23
CA LEU A 622 -3.47 -48.55 48.74
C LEU A 622 -4.67 -49.06 47.97
N SER A 623 -4.58 -50.33 47.60
CA SER A 623 -5.16 -50.92 46.43
C SER A 623 -6.54 -51.55 46.66
N THR A 624 -7.03 -52.17 45.58
CA THR A 624 -7.78 -53.43 45.57
C THR A 624 -9.19 -53.43 46.19
N THR A 625 -10.19 -53.66 45.36
CA THR A 625 -10.82 -55.00 45.28
C THR A 625 -11.87 -55.08 44.17
N THR A 626 -11.85 -56.23 43.51
CA THR A 626 -12.93 -56.82 42.72
C THR A 626 -14.24 -56.86 43.52
N SER A 627 -15.27 -56.14 43.09
CA SER A 627 -16.65 -56.55 43.37
C SER A 627 -17.62 -55.97 42.36
N SER A 628 -18.25 -56.87 41.62
CA SER A 628 -19.44 -56.64 40.82
C SER A 628 -20.62 -56.33 41.74
N GLN A 629 -20.92 -55.06 42.00
CA GLN A 629 -22.30 -54.58 42.24
C GLN A 629 -22.43 -53.10 41.84
N VAL A 630 -23.23 -52.89 40.80
CA VAL A 630 -23.75 -51.59 40.37
C VAL A 630 -24.88 -51.17 41.32
N ASN A 631 -24.77 -49.99 41.95
CA ASN A 631 -25.92 -49.27 42.52
C ASN A 631 -25.94 -47.83 41.95
N SER A 632 -27.05 -47.51 41.28
CA SER A 632 -27.23 -46.40 40.34
C SER A 632 -27.72 -45.09 40.98
N ARG A 633 -27.28 -44.72 42.20
CA ARG A 633 -27.87 -43.56 42.90
C ARG A 633 -26.97 -42.53 43.57
N PHE A 634 -25.66 -42.58 43.36
CA PHE A 634 -24.77 -41.44 43.64
C PHE A 634 -23.66 -41.39 42.57
N PRO A 635 -23.38 -40.23 41.93
CA PRO A 635 -22.26 -40.13 41.01
C PRO A 635 -20.97 -40.10 41.84
N ALA A 636 -20.42 -41.28 42.13
CA ALA A 636 -19.07 -41.42 42.65
C ALA A 636 -18.11 -40.92 41.56
N ALA A 637 -17.57 -39.72 41.76
CA ALA A 637 -16.38 -39.23 41.08
C ALA A 637 -15.19 -40.06 41.58
N ASP A 638 -15.12 -41.29 41.10
CA ASP A 638 -13.92 -42.11 41.07
C ASP A 638 -12.88 -41.30 40.30
N GLN A 639 -11.96 -40.63 41.01
CA GLN A 639 -10.85 -39.86 40.45
C GLN A 639 -9.90 -40.80 39.71
N ARG A 640 -10.27 -41.17 38.49
CA ARG A 640 -9.45 -42.01 37.60
C ARG A 640 -8.42 -41.13 36.92
N CYS A 641 -7.24 -41.69 36.67
CA CYS A 641 -6.07 -41.04 36.06
C CYS A 641 -6.41 -40.19 34.83
N GLY A 642 -7.46 -40.53 34.08
CA GLY A 642 -7.93 -39.77 32.93
C GLY A 642 -8.45 -38.36 33.24
N THR A 643 -8.83 -38.07 34.48
CA THR A 643 -9.25 -36.72 34.91
C THR A 643 -8.07 -35.74 34.90
N CYS A 644 -6.87 -36.23 35.22
CA CYS A 644 -5.65 -35.41 35.28
C CYS A 644 -4.76 -35.58 34.04
N HIS A 645 -4.83 -36.72 33.35
CA HIS A 645 -3.92 -37.08 32.25
C HIS A 645 -4.61 -37.26 30.88
N GLY A 646 -5.93 -37.10 30.79
CA GLY A 646 -6.71 -37.25 29.57
C GLY A 646 -7.08 -38.71 29.23
N ALA A 647 -7.87 -38.89 28.17
CA ALA A 647 -8.36 -40.21 27.75
C ALA A 647 -7.21 -41.11 27.24
N GLY A 648 -7.11 -42.34 27.78
CA GLY A 648 -6.10 -43.35 27.39
C GLY A 648 -5.25 -43.90 28.54
N TYR A 649 -5.34 -43.33 29.74
CA TYR A 649 -4.58 -43.78 30.91
C TYR A 649 -5.43 -44.65 31.84
N THR A 650 -5.08 -45.93 31.96
CA THR A 650 -5.70 -46.89 32.89
C THR A 650 -4.71 -47.32 33.98
N SER A 651 -5.20 -47.94 35.05
CA SER A 651 -4.36 -48.53 36.11
C SER A 651 -3.40 -49.61 35.60
N THR A 652 -3.61 -50.12 34.38
CA THR A 652 -2.77 -51.13 33.73
C THR A 652 -1.76 -50.56 32.74
N THR A 653 -1.88 -49.30 32.30
CA THR A 653 -0.93 -48.68 31.34
C THR A 653 0.37 -48.19 32.00
N ASN A 654 0.48 -48.27 33.33
CA ASN A 654 1.43 -47.47 34.11
C ASN A 654 2.66 -48.22 34.67
N VAL A 655 3.00 -49.42 34.16
CA VAL A 655 4.13 -50.18 34.75
C VAL A 655 5.48 -49.90 34.06
N ALA A 656 5.55 -49.11 32.98
CA ALA A 656 6.80 -49.08 32.20
C ALA A 656 7.36 -47.71 31.73
N ALA A 657 6.77 -46.54 32.01
CA ALA A 657 7.17 -45.36 31.23
C ALA A 657 7.33 -43.99 31.90
N THR A 658 7.18 -43.80 33.21
CA THR A 658 7.08 -42.41 33.74
C THR A 658 8.00 -41.98 34.87
N HIS A 659 8.95 -42.80 35.34
CA HIS A 659 9.98 -42.32 36.26
C HIS A 659 11.35 -42.87 35.83
N ASN A 660 12.10 -42.07 35.08
CA ASN A 660 13.46 -42.42 34.68
C ASN A 660 14.42 -42.08 35.82
N ASP A 661 14.57 -43.00 36.76
CA ASP A 661 15.75 -43.14 37.63
C ASP A 661 15.79 -44.58 38.17
N GLY A 662 16.52 -45.46 37.47
CA GLY A 662 17.05 -46.71 38.02
C GLY A 662 16.07 -47.90 38.13
N ILE A 663 16.52 -49.04 37.60
CA ILE A 663 15.91 -50.36 37.77
C ILE A 663 15.87 -50.71 39.27
N VAL A 664 14.68 -50.94 39.84
CA VAL A 664 14.51 -51.72 41.09
C VAL A 664 13.31 -52.64 40.94
N ASP A 665 13.60 -53.94 41.02
CA ASP A 665 12.64 -55.03 40.98
C ASP A 665 11.80 -55.06 42.28
N ILE A 666 10.47 -54.98 42.16
CA ILE A 666 9.53 -54.91 43.31
C ILE A 666 9.22 -56.32 43.86
N ALA A 667 9.81 -57.39 43.33
CA ALA A 667 9.64 -58.73 43.90
C ALA A 667 10.28 -58.92 45.30
N ALA A 668 11.14 -58.01 45.77
CA ALA A 668 12.00 -58.27 46.94
C ALA A 668 11.52 -57.73 48.30
N ASN A 669 10.42 -56.97 48.42
CA ASN A 669 10.04 -56.35 49.70
C ASN A 669 8.57 -56.56 50.12
N ALA A 670 8.05 -57.78 49.93
CA ALA A 670 6.73 -58.20 50.42
C ALA A 670 6.79 -58.86 51.82
N ALA A 671 7.55 -58.32 52.75
CA ALA A 671 7.61 -58.86 54.12
C ALA A 671 7.59 -57.73 55.16
N THR A 672 6.40 -57.20 55.44
CA THR A 672 5.88 -56.77 56.76
C THR A 672 4.67 -55.85 56.57
N ALA A 673 3.47 -56.43 56.50
CA ALA A 673 2.22 -55.68 56.68
C ALA A 673 1.38 -56.35 57.78
N ILE A 674 1.00 -55.53 58.75
CA ILE A 674 0.24 -55.82 59.96
C ILE A 674 -1.25 -56.00 59.59
N ALA A 675 -1.96 -56.88 60.30
CA ALA A 675 -3.32 -57.33 60.01
C ALA A 675 -4.42 -56.23 60.05
N PRO A 676 -5.50 -56.34 59.25
CA PRO A 676 -6.57 -55.34 59.17
C PRO A 676 -7.63 -55.48 60.28
N TYR A 677 -8.10 -54.33 60.77
CA TYR A 677 -9.25 -54.19 61.67
C TYR A 677 -10.56 -54.21 60.86
N ASN A 678 -11.40 -55.22 61.10
CA ASN A 678 -12.76 -55.35 60.53
C ASN A 678 -13.80 -54.94 61.58
N GLY A 679 -14.33 -53.72 61.48
CA GLY A 679 -15.46 -53.25 62.28
C GLY A 679 -16.42 -52.41 61.42
N PRO A 680 -17.76 -52.63 61.49
CA PRO A 680 -18.72 -51.92 60.66
C PRO A 680 -18.99 -50.50 61.20
N ILE A 681 -18.92 -49.49 60.34
CA ILE A 681 -19.39 -48.13 60.66
C ILE A 681 -20.87 -48.05 60.24
N ASN A 682 -21.77 -48.07 61.22
CA ASN A 682 -23.21 -47.85 61.01
C ASN A 682 -23.50 -46.34 60.85
N TRP A 683 -24.12 -45.95 59.74
CA TRP A 683 -24.74 -44.63 59.58
C TRP A 683 -26.22 -44.70 59.99
N VAL A 684 -26.64 -43.83 60.92
CA VAL A 684 -28.05 -43.63 61.30
C VAL A 684 -28.63 -42.46 60.49
N PRO A 685 -29.72 -42.62 59.72
CA PRO A 685 -30.33 -41.54 58.94
C PRO A 685 -31.20 -40.59 59.82
N PRO A 686 -31.42 -39.33 59.39
CA PRO A 686 -32.25 -38.36 60.13
C PRO A 686 -33.74 -38.72 60.07
N VAL A 687 -34.44 -38.52 61.20
CA VAL A 687 -35.89 -38.73 61.34
C VAL A 687 -36.65 -37.54 60.75
N ARG A 688 -37.65 -37.83 59.91
CA ARG A 688 -38.65 -36.87 59.40
C ARG A 688 -39.99 -37.17 60.05
N ASP A 689 -40.79 -36.14 60.33
CA ASP A 689 -42.17 -36.34 60.77
C ASP A 689 -43.09 -36.73 59.59
N ALA A 690 -44.35 -37.06 59.91
CA ALA A 690 -45.34 -37.52 58.94
C ALA A 690 -45.70 -36.48 57.85
N ASN A 691 -45.23 -35.23 57.97
CA ASN A 691 -45.44 -34.16 57.00
C ASN A 691 -44.14 -33.77 56.26
N GLY A 692 -43.04 -34.49 56.49
CA GLY A 692 -41.79 -34.36 55.74
C GLY A 692 -40.78 -33.33 56.27
N ALA A 693 -41.05 -32.68 57.41
CA ALA A 693 -40.12 -31.74 58.04
C ALA A 693 -39.05 -32.47 58.87
N ILE A 694 -37.82 -31.97 58.86
CA ILE A 694 -36.71 -32.49 59.68
C ILE A 694 -36.80 -31.84 61.06
N THR A 695 -37.01 -32.62 62.13
CA THR A 695 -37.39 -32.10 63.46
C THR A 695 -36.24 -32.00 64.49
N THR A 696 -34.98 -32.23 64.10
CA THR A 696 -33.83 -32.05 65.00
C THR A 696 -32.57 -31.61 64.25
N ALA A 697 -31.99 -30.47 64.65
CA ALA A 697 -30.68 -30.02 64.22
C ALA A 697 -29.60 -30.92 64.84
N GLY A 698 -28.99 -31.79 64.03
CA GLY A 698 -27.78 -32.51 64.43
C GLY A 698 -26.61 -31.54 64.52
N THR A 699 -26.17 -31.24 65.74
CA THR A 699 -24.94 -30.47 66.02
C THR A 699 -23.71 -31.19 65.47
N CYS A 700 -23.05 -30.61 64.46
CA CYS A 700 -21.70 -31.02 64.07
C CYS A 700 -20.68 -30.49 65.11
N THR A 701 -19.84 -31.37 65.64
CA THR A 701 -18.72 -30.99 66.52
C THR A 701 -17.53 -30.45 65.70
N PRO A 702 -16.63 -29.63 66.28
CA PRO A 702 -15.60 -28.87 65.55
C PRO A 702 -14.47 -29.67 64.86
N ALA A 703 -14.55 -30.99 64.76
CA ALA A 703 -13.47 -31.81 64.22
C ALA A 703 -13.31 -31.73 62.68
N CYS A 704 -14.20 -31.02 61.98
CA CYS A 704 -14.27 -31.09 60.52
C CYS A 704 -13.88 -29.82 59.71
N HIS A 705 -13.61 -28.65 60.30
CA HIS A 705 -13.17 -27.49 59.50
C HIS A 705 -12.12 -26.63 60.20
N GLY A 706 -10.87 -26.70 59.72
CA GLY A 706 -9.86 -25.69 59.98
C GLY A 706 -9.92 -24.57 58.93
N ARG A 707 -10.38 -23.37 59.35
CA ARG A 707 -10.00 -22.00 58.87
C ARG A 707 -10.29 -21.69 57.37
N LYS A 708 -11.04 -20.67 56.92
CA LYS A 708 -11.61 -19.41 57.43
C LYS A 708 -12.65 -18.91 56.39
N ASN A 709 -13.73 -18.27 56.87
CA ASN A 709 -14.60 -17.18 56.34
C ASN A 709 -14.83 -17.07 54.81
N TRP A 710 -16.04 -17.02 54.23
CA TRP A 710 -17.40 -16.72 54.70
C TRP A 710 -18.39 -17.72 54.10
#